data_AF-A0A8R1HNQ4-F1
#
_entry.id   AF-A0A8R1HNQ4-F1
#
_cell.length_a   1.000
_cell.length_b   1.000
_cell.length_c   1.000
_cell.angle_alpha   90.00
_cell.angle_beta   90.00
_cell.angle_gamma   90.00
#
_symmetry.space_group_name_H-M   'P 1'
#
loop_
_entity.id
_entity.type
_entity.pdbx_description
1 polymer ?
#
loop_
_entity_poly.entity_id
_entity_poly.type
_entity_poly.pdbx_seq_one_letter_code
_entity_poly.pdbx_strand_id
1 'polypeptide(L)'
;MEANLCLPVANIVEDVIRFCHSDGNDCAKANPDRIDEMKMLADRSVGGKIRMCAIGSSLISKLIEADAGLCWDIVSVDYHGFVGKLRIGSTLQLIVFKLNGGAVLKTHDLMFPHICERSQLECEDYCKWRHWENGRAYGYIELRFLSIFGWDGIKIIDETIKEPRGLGCQAGKEAAVVLRTERTCKNPDDRRVWRCCWSRDDNKCTFELMEYEKGFHFKPWSRTLFTCEFIDRDLDNGQKLGFDVYGGKSKNKGKKSFYYAVKNDGIYFGTEKYKEEQLVKAWDNPCVGEEEEKASIERKEPNGKSSIPVAGCGKRIVGYYTGWGEREITEDQLRKLTHVIFAFVAMYPDGSVRFGPVSEDDAGPEAGAKAKRRFMDMRTKARKVNSGVHILFAVGGWDNSQYFASVAADPGKRKHFINSIVEFIVEHGIDGVDLDWEYPDMKGGDRNNHVALIRELRERFDQLQTEKRRQSRYLITMASAAGEWNLREGYDLPAILKHADFINVMTYDYYGAWRSKWGAYTGPPAPLYFGSLKGFSGKLNADFSMKYYACKSKSPSQLNMGVPFYGRYWRNVGMPIDASDDMWRTAQEMNGIFEGGYVGWRNLEREGWNKGAASWHDKTKTPYILNTGARMFLGFENEKSLHEKIKYATDRNLGGLMIWALDLDDDADTLLNLVSSADLCSGGSGNTITYTCNPIDDVRWWTPENSDESRQGQCGRSATLINGYYPVCDPDDPGFSCCGAAGYCGSGKEYCECDTCVNYRKDPMTIIKEPIKPTRPVQWYLMSDADGKRGRCGKDVPKINGKIAICNPDDDSKHCCSNGGYCGTGKEFCSCDGCVDYKKKN
;
A
#
# COMPACT_ATOMS: atom_id res chain seq x y z
N MET A 1 -28.60 23.40 -0.90
CA MET A 1 -28.84 22.88 -2.26
C MET A 1 -29.26 21.45 -2.09
N GLU A 2 -30.54 21.12 -2.22
CA GLU A 2 -31.05 19.73 -2.17
C GLU A 2 -32.58 19.78 -2.38
N ALA A 3 -33.08 19.00 -3.33
CA ALA A 3 -34.50 18.64 -3.44
C ALA A 3 -34.58 17.40 -4.34
N ASN A 4 -34.88 16.23 -3.75
CA ASN A 4 -34.93 14.97 -4.48
C ASN A 4 -36.20 14.91 -5.36
N LEU A 5 -36.02 14.58 -6.64
CA LEU A 5 -37.10 14.25 -7.55
C LEU A 5 -37.02 12.75 -7.85
N CYS A 6 -38.07 11.98 -7.52
CA CYS A 6 -38.18 10.58 -7.94
C CYS A 6 -39.63 10.21 -8.30
N LEU A 7 -39.74 9.46 -9.39
CA LEU A 7 -40.97 9.14 -10.09
C LEU A 7 -41.75 8.00 -9.39
N PRO A 8 -43.08 7.95 -9.50
CA PRO A 8 -43.87 6.87 -8.91
C PRO A 8 -43.90 5.59 -9.80
N VAL A 9 -44.35 4.43 -9.27
CA VAL A 9 -44.08 3.03 -9.77
C VAL A 9 -44.96 2.48 -10.91
N ALA A 10 -44.36 1.99 -12.01
CA ALA A 10 -44.94 1.51 -13.28
C ALA A 10 -45.40 0.05 -13.34
N ASN A 11 -46.37 -0.28 -14.20
CA ASN A 11 -46.78 -1.67 -14.53
C ASN A 11 -47.16 -1.84 -16.01
N ILE A 12 -46.42 -2.67 -16.77
CA ILE A 12 -46.61 -2.83 -18.23
C ILE A 12 -47.56 -3.98 -18.56
N VAL A 13 -48.60 -3.72 -19.36
CA VAL A 13 -49.53 -4.74 -19.88
C VAL A 13 -49.79 -4.46 -21.37
N GLU A 14 -49.61 -5.46 -22.24
CA GLU A 14 -49.73 -5.32 -23.71
C GLU A 14 -48.81 -4.22 -24.29
N ASP A 15 -47.55 -4.19 -23.83
CA ASP A 15 -46.57 -3.11 -24.07
C ASP A 15 -46.96 -1.72 -23.48
N VAL A 16 -48.15 -1.56 -22.88
CA VAL A 16 -48.63 -0.31 -22.24
C VAL A 16 -48.15 -0.14 -20.79
N ILE A 17 -47.32 0.86 -20.46
CA ILE A 17 -46.99 1.22 -19.07
C ILE A 17 -48.20 1.88 -18.38
N ARG A 18 -48.76 1.24 -17.34
CA ARG A 18 -49.92 1.69 -16.53
C ARG A 18 -49.59 1.95 -15.04
N PHE A 19 -50.43 2.74 -14.36
CA PHE A 19 -50.15 3.35 -13.06
C PHE A 19 -51.43 3.88 -12.32
N CYS A 20 -51.89 3.29 -11.20
CA CYS A 20 -53.01 3.82 -10.37
C CYS A 20 -52.86 3.51 -8.86
N HIS A 21 -53.68 4.15 -8.01
CA HIS A 21 -53.92 3.78 -6.59
C HIS A 21 -55.42 3.44 -6.36
N SER A 22 -55.74 2.77 -5.24
CA SER A 22 -57.04 2.21 -4.86
C SER A 22 -58.05 3.30 -4.40
N ASP A 23 -59.38 3.10 -4.38
CA ASP A 23 -60.12 1.88 -4.03
C ASP A 23 -61.19 1.42 -5.05
N GLY A 24 -61.07 0.17 -5.54
CA GLY A 24 -62.16 -0.54 -6.21
C GLY A 24 -62.10 -0.69 -7.74
N ASN A 25 -61.08 -1.38 -8.27
CA ASN A 25 -61.03 -2.12 -9.56
C ASN A 25 -61.50 -1.46 -10.89
N ASP A 26 -61.94 -0.21 -10.93
CA ASP A 26 -62.31 0.50 -12.17
C ASP A 26 -61.52 1.81 -12.31
N CYS A 27 -60.61 1.86 -13.28
CA CYS A 27 -59.78 3.03 -13.55
C CYS A 27 -60.56 4.21 -14.17
N ALA A 28 -61.82 4.03 -14.57
CA ALA A 28 -62.63 5.07 -15.21
C ALA A 28 -63.15 6.17 -14.24
N LYS A 29 -62.83 6.11 -12.94
CA LYS A 29 -63.48 6.94 -11.90
C LYS A 29 -62.57 7.73 -10.95
N ALA A 30 -61.24 7.59 -10.99
CA ALA A 30 -60.39 8.35 -10.08
C ALA A 30 -60.23 9.81 -10.53
N ASN A 31 -60.12 10.73 -9.55
CA ASN A 31 -60.16 12.17 -9.77
C ASN A 31 -58.73 12.74 -10.01
N PRO A 32 -58.43 13.33 -11.18
CA PRO A 32 -57.09 13.83 -11.48
C PRO A 32 -56.68 15.08 -10.69
N ASP A 33 -57.63 15.82 -10.10
CA ASP A 33 -57.34 17.04 -9.33
C ASP A 33 -56.96 16.76 -7.86
N ARG A 34 -56.93 15.48 -7.47
CA ARG A 34 -56.30 15.00 -6.23
C ARG A 34 -54.93 14.41 -6.57
N ILE A 35 -53.86 15.07 -6.12
CA ILE A 35 -52.46 14.60 -6.28
C ILE A 35 -52.24 13.23 -5.60
N ASP A 36 -53.09 12.90 -4.63
CA ASP A 36 -53.20 11.60 -3.98
C ASP A 36 -53.91 10.50 -4.81
N GLU A 37 -54.51 10.80 -5.98
CA GLU A 37 -55.38 9.85 -6.70
C GLU A 37 -55.02 9.49 -8.16
N MET A 38 -54.19 10.22 -8.93
CA MET A 38 -53.85 9.82 -10.32
C MET A 38 -52.41 10.09 -10.82
N LYS A 39 -52.02 9.39 -11.90
CA LYS A 39 -50.62 9.13 -12.29
C LYS A 39 -50.51 8.78 -13.79
N MET A 40 -49.44 9.19 -14.49
CA MET A 40 -49.35 9.18 -15.97
C MET A 40 -48.88 7.85 -16.58
N LEU A 41 -49.56 7.37 -17.64
CA LEU A 41 -49.30 6.14 -18.40
C LEU A 41 -48.45 6.39 -19.66
N ALA A 42 -47.71 5.40 -20.16
CA ALA A 42 -46.92 5.51 -21.40
C ALA A 42 -46.93 4.21 -22.22
N ASP A 43 -47.49 4.27 -23.43
CA ASP A 43 -47.64 3.11 -24.32
C ASP A 43 -46.47 2.96 -25.31
N ARG A 44 -46.14 1.72 -25.70
CA ARG A 44 -45.09 1.42 -26.66
C ARG A 44 -45.70 1.17 -28.03
N SER A 45 -45.12 1.76 -29.06
CA SER A 45 -45.21 1.21 -30.41
C SER A 45 -43.82 0.95 -30.98
N VAL A 46 -43.73 0.00 -31.91
CA VAL A 46 -42.49 -0.41 -32.55
C VAL A 46 -42.10 0.62 -33.61
N GLY A 47 -41.00 1.34 -33.38
CA GLY A 47 -40.52 2.40 -34.27
C GLY A 47 -40.39 3.73 -33.51
N GLY A 48 -39.23 4.38 -33.61
CA GLY A 48 -38.88 5.49 -32.73
C GLY A 48 -39.80 6.72 -32.84
N LYS A 49 -40.28 7.18 -31.68
CA LYS A 49 -40.66 8.57 -31.34
C LYS A 49 -40.99 8.68 -29.84
N ILE A 50 -40.64 9.79 -29.20
CA ILE A 50 -41.17 10.18 -27.87
C ILE A 50 -41.67 11.62 -27.98
N ARG A 51 -42.91 11.87 -27.53
CA ARG A 51 -43.50 13.21 -27.44
C ARG A 51 -43.43 13.68 -25.98
N MET A 52 -43.02 14.92 -25.75
CA MET A 52 -42.95 15.53 -24.42
C MET A 52 -43.63 16.90 -24.42
N CYS A 53 -44.38 17.20 -23.37
CA CYS A 53 -44.91 18.53 -23.10
C CYS A 53 -44.57 18.90 -21.64
N ALA A 54 -44.15 20.14 -21.41
CA ALA A 54 -43.66 20.57 -20.10
C ALA A 54 -44.71 21.39 -19.34
N ILE A 55 -44.91 21.08 -18.06
CA ILE A 55 -45.76 21.88 -17.14
C ILE A 55 -44.98 22.06 -15.83
N GLY A 56 -45.00 23.27 -15.27
CA GLY A 56 -44.28 23.59 -14.02
C GLY A 56 -43.88 25.06 -13.82
N SER A 57 -44.33 26.00 -14.66
CA SER A 57 -44.09 27.44 -14.50
C SER A 57 -45.42 28.20 -14.53
N SER A 58 -45.59 29.16 -13.61
CA SER A 58 -46.78 30.00 -13.48
C SER A 58 -47.10 30.84 -14.73
N LEU A 59 -46.14 30.97 -15.65
CA LEU A 59 -46.33 31.60 -16.96
C LEU A 59 -47.25 30.78 -17.88
N ILE A 60 -47.22 29.44 -17.78
CA ILE A 60 -48.03 28.55 -18.64
C ILE A 60 -49.50 28.58 -18.22
N SER A 61 -49.79 28.66 -16.92
CA SER A 61 -51.17 28.76 -16.41
C SER A 61 -51.92 29.95 -17.02
N LYS A 62 -51.27 31.11 -17.16
CA LYS A 62 -51.88 32.31 -17.79
C LYS A 62 -52.13 32.17 -19.29
N LEU A 63 -51.37 31.33 -19.98
CA LEU A 63 -51.56 31.07 -21.42
C LEU A 63 -52.68 30.05 -21.65
N ILE A 64 -52.91 29.15 -20.69
CA ILE A 64 -54.06 28.24 -20.68
C ILE A 64 -55.35 28.98 -20.28
N GLU A 65 -55.31 29.96 -19.37
CA GLU A 65 -56.44 30.88 -19.12
C GLU A 65 -56.86 31.68 -20.37
N ALA A 66 -55.99 31.79 -21.37
CA ALA A 66 -56.26 32.41 -22.67
C ALA A 66 -56.56 31.39 -23.80
N ASP A 67 -56.78 30.11 -23.44
CA ASP A 67 -57.13 29.00 -24.34
C ASP A 67 -56.16 28.76 -25.51
N ALA A 68 -54.85 28.74 -25.23
CA ALA A 68 -53.80 28.43 -26.22
C ALA A 68 -52.80 27.35 -25.72
N GLY A 69 -52.69 26.23 -26.45
CA GLY A 69 -51.84 25.08 -26.09
C GLY A 69 -50.65 24.82 -27.05
N LEU A 70 -49.58 24.19 -26.54
CA LEU A 70 -48.33 23.88 -27.27
C LEU A 70 -47.71 22.53 -26.85
N CYS A 71 -47.27 21.70 -27.81
CA CYS A 71 -46.59 20.40 -27.63
C CYS A 71 -45.66 20.08 -28.82
N TRP A 72 -44.60 19.26 -28.62
CA TRP A 72 -43.54 19.00 -29.63
C TRP A 72 -43.05 17.53 -29.64
N ASP A 73 -42.49 17.06 -30.77
CA ASP A 73 -42.07 15.66 -31.04
C ASP A 73 -40.54 15.45 -31.10
N ILE A 74 -40.03 14.31 -30.58
CA ILE A 74 -38.64 13.84 -30.76
C ILE A 74 -38.62 12.55 -31.60
N VAL A 75 -37.80 12.52 -32.66
CA VAL A 75 -38.03 11.65 -33.82
C VAL A 75 -37.22 10.33 -33.89
N SER A 76 -35.93 10.28 -33.48
CA SER A 76 -35.11 9.04 -33.42
C SER A 76 -33.66 9.30 -32.97
N VAL A 77 -32.96 8.31 -32.39
CA VAL A 77 -31.47 8.16 -32.40
C VAL A 77 -31.11 6.65 -32.30
N ASP A 78 -30.04 6.20 -32.98
CA ASP A 78 -29.80 4.79 -33.36
C ASP A 78 -28.51 4.11 -32.83
N TYR A 79 -28.41 2.80 -33.15
CA TYR A 79 -27.41 1.72 -32.85
C TYR A 79 -25.89 2.08 -32.87
N HIS A 80 -24.93 1.28 -32.38
CA HIS A 80 -24.70 -0.20 -32.40
C HIS A 80 -23.94 -0.72 -31.14
N GLY A 81 -23.73 -2.03 -30.87
CA GLY A 81 -24.21 -3.27 -31.52
C GLY A 81 -23.75 -4.57 -30.82
N PHE A 82 -24.35 -5.71 -31.18
CA PHE A 82 -24.00 -7.07 -30.71
C PHE A 82 -24.36 -8.13 -31.79
N VAL A 83 -23.70 -9.30 -31.77
CA VAL A 83 -23.91 -10.42 -32.71
C VAL A 83 -24.28 -11.71 -31.95
N GLY A 84 -25.30 -12.44 -32.41
CA GLY A 84 -25.57 -13.85 -32.03
C GLY A 84 -26.87 -14.14 -31.26
N LYS A 85 -27.63 -15.17 -31.67
CA LYS A 85 -28.93 -15.61 -31.10
C LYS A 85 -28.85 -17.04 -30.55
N LEU A 86 -29.64 -17.37 -29.51
CA LEU A 86 -30.79 -18.31 -29.66
C LEU A 86 -31.75 -18.25 -28.45
N ARG A 87 -33.03 -18.59 -28.67
CA ARG A 87 -34.11 -18.70 -27.65
C ARG A 87 -34.62 -20.14 -27.57
N ILE A 88 -34.86 -20.63 -26.36
CA ILE A 88 -35.91 -21.62 -25.99
C ILE A 88 -36.40 -21.21 -24.58
N GLY A 89 -37.68 -21.14 -24.22
CA GLY A 89 -38.89 -21.31 -25.03
C GLY A 89 -40.00 -22.08 -24.30
N SER A 90 -40.72 -21.44 -23.36
CA SER A 90 -42.02 -21.86 -22.76
C SER A 90 -42.05 -23.22 -22.00
N THR A 91 -42.80 -23.47 -20.91
CA THR A 91 -43.73 -22.70 -20.05
C THR A 91 -43.93 -23.51 -18.76
N LEU A 92 -44.04 -22.88 -17.58
CA LEU A 92 -44.68 -23.52 -16.42
C LEU A 92 -45.39 -22.47 -15.55
N GLN A 93 -46.62 -22.76 -15.16
CA GLN A 93 -47.47 -21.86 -14.37
C GLN A 93 -47.20 -22.03 -12.87
N LEU A 94 -47.14 -20.92 -12.12
CA LEU A 94 -47.00 -20.94 -10.66
C LEU A 94 -48.37 -20.75 -10.00
N ILE A 95 -48.73 -21.65 -9.07
CA ILE A 95 -49.88 -21.49 -8.18
C ILE A 95 -49.40 -20.78 -6.90
N VAL A 96 -50.15 -19.77 -6.44
CA VAL A 96 -49.84 -19.04 -5.20
C VAL A 96 -51.04 -19.12 -4.25
N PHE A 97 -50.80 -19.59 -3.02
CA PHE A 97 -51.78 -19.56 -1.94
C PHE A 97 -51.79 -18.18 -1.27
N LYS A 98 -52.98 -17.68 -0.91
CA LYS A 98 -53.15 -16.50 -0.07
C LYS A 98 -53.55 -16.93 1.35
N LEU A 99 -52.64 -16.78 2.30
CA LEU A 99 -52.93 -16.97 3.72
C LEU A 99 -53.31 -15.61 4.34
N ASN A 100 -54.57 -15.47 4.74
CA ASN A 100 -55.03 -14.36 5.58
C ASN A 100 -54.94 -14.80 7.04
N GLY A 101 -54.16 -14.07 7.85
CA GLY A 101 -53.76 -14.49 9.19
C GLY A 101 -52.33 -15.05 9.16
N GLY A 102 -51.48 -14.55 10.06
CA GLY A 102 -50.04 -14.81 10.03
C GLY A 102 -49.71 -16.29 10.26
N ALA A 103 -49.11 -16.93 9.26
CA ALA A 103 -48.57 -18.27 9.36
C ALA A 103 -47.08 -18.27 8.98
N VAL A 104 -46.23 -18.85 9.82
CA VAL A 104 -44.80 -19.02 9.56
C VAL A 104 -44.59 -20.37 8.86
N LEU A 105 -44.13 -20.35 7.61
CA LEU A 105 -43.72 -21.54 6.90
C LEU A 105 -42.39 -22.08 7.47
N LYS A 106 -42.45 -23.20 8.19
CA LYS A 106 -41.26 -24.00 8.53
C LYS A 106 -40.85 -24.86 7.34
N THR A 107 -39.55 -24.86 7.04
CA THR A 107 -38.89 -25.95 6.31
C THR A 107 -38.01 -26.74 7.30
N HIS A 108 -37.97 -28.06 7.16
CA HIS A 108 -37.07 -28.96 7.88
C HIS A 108 -36.45 -29.93 6.85
N ASP A 109 -35.25 -30.43 7.16
CA ASP A 109 -34.57 -31.57 6.53
C ASP A 109 -34.50 -31.61 4.99
N LEU A 110 -33.70 -30.71 4.42
CA LEU A 110 -33.06 -30.92 3.12
C LEU A 110 -31.53 -30.98 3.29
N MET A 111 -31.00 -32.15 3.69
CA MET A 111 -29.59 -32.46 3.51
C MET A 111 -29.33 -32.81 2.04
N PHE A 112 -28.57 -31.97 1.33
CA PHE A 112 -27.99 -32.32 0.03
C PHE A 112 -26.47 -32.53 0.18
N PRO A 113 -25.97 -33.77 0.15
CA PRO A 113 -24.54 -34.03 0.03
C PRO A 113 -24.05 -33.76 -1.40
N HIS A 114 -22.83 -33.24 -1.53
CA HIS A 114 -22.09 -33.02 -2.80
C HIS A 114 -22.53 -31.82 -3.69
N ILE A 115 -22.42 -30.59 -3.17
CA ILE A 115 -22.43 -29.35 -4.01
C ILE A 115 -21.11 -28.54 -3.92
N CYS A 116 -20.22 -28.83 -2.96
CA CYS A 116 -18.94 -28.13 -2.84
C CYS A 116 -17.77 -28.91 -3.46
N GLU A 117 -17.29 -28.49 -4.64
CA GLU A 117 -15.90 -28.79 -5.03
C GLU A 117 -14.92 -28.02 -4.13
N ARG A 118 -13.71 -28.57 -3.99
CA ARG A 118 -12.77 -28.25 -2.89
C ARG A 118 -12.05 -26.88 -3.01
N SER A 119 -12.52 -26.01 -3.90
CA SER A 119 -11.88 -24.76 -4.33
C SER A 119 -12.79 -23.52 -4.32
N GLN A 120 -14.02 -23.61 -3.81
CA GLN A 120 -14.91 -22.45 -3.64
C GLN A 120 -15.31 -22.27 -2.17
N LEU A 121 -14.88 -21.13 -1.59
CA LEU A 121 -15.16 -20.74 -0.19
C LEU A 121 -16.33 -19.74 -0.07
N GLU A 122 -17.23 -19.72 -1.06
CA GLU A 122 -18.40 -18.85 -1.15
C GLU A 122 -19.67 -19.64 -1.50
N CYS A 123 -20.17 -20.42 -0.53
CA CYS A 123 -21.60 -20.71 -0.47
C CYS A 123 -22.28 -19.58 0.31
N GLU A 124 -22.67 -18.52 -0.40
CA GLU A 124 -23.46 -17.43 0.19
C GLU A 124 -24.93 -17.83 0.36
N ASP A 125 -25.49 -17.54 1.54
CA ASP A 125 -26.91 -17.73 1.83
C ASP A 125 -27.79 -16.76 1.02
N TYR A 126 -28.65 -17.29 0.14
CA TYR A 126 -29.57 -16.49 -0.69
C TYR A 126 -30.77 -15.93 0.10
N CYS A 127 -30.51 -14.95 0.98
CA CYS A 127 -31.52 -14.07 1.57
C CYS A 127 -31.11 -12.60 1.37
N LYS A 128 -31.72 -11.93 0.38
CA LYS A 128 -31.51 -10.49 0.15
C LYS A 128 -32.43 -9.68 1.06
N TRP A 129 -31.83 -8.86 1.92
CA TRP A 129 -32.52 -7.90 2.78
C TRP A 129 -32.36 -6.48 2.20
N ARG A 130 -33.43 -5.66 2.25
CA ARG A 130 -33.38 -4.24 1.88
C ARG A 130 -33.62 -3.34 3.10
N HIS A 131 -33.04 -2.13 3.04
CA HIS A 131 -33.04 -1.16 4.13
C HIS A 131 -34.12 -0.10 3.89
N TRP A 132 -35.07 0.07 4.81
CA TRP A 132 -36.16 1.07 4.75
C TRP A 132 -36.19 1.88 6.06
N GLU A 133 -36.63 3.14 5.98
CA GLU A 133 -36.44 4.21 6.99
C GLU A 133 -37.15 3.97 8.34
N ASN A 134 -37.98 2.93 8.45
CA ASN A 134 -38.79 2.60 9.63
C ASN A 134 -38.06 1.68 10.63
N GLY A 135 -36.77 1.37 10.42
CA GLY A 135 -36.00 0.46 11.28
C GLY A 135 -36.41 -1.02 11.20
N ARG A 136 -37.21 -1.43 10.20
CA ARG A 136 -37.64 -2.82 9.98
C ARG A 136 -37.04 -3.37 8.69
N ALA A 137 -36.37 -4.52 8.78
CA ALA A 137 -35.88 -5.27 7.64
C ALA A 137 -36.78 -6.49 7.39
N TYR A 138 -37.22 -6.67 6.16
CA TYR A 138 -37.92 -7.88 5.70
C TYR A 138 -37.10 -8.54 4.59
N GLY A 139 -37.02 -9.86 4.64
CA GLY A 139 -36.29 -10.69 3.68
C GLY A 139 -37.26 -11.57 2.91
N TYR A 140 -36.91 -11.91 1.68
CA TYR A 140 -37.60 -12.92 0.90
C TYR A 140 -36.59 -13.90 0.30
N ILE A 141 -37.05 -15.10 0.00
CA ILE A 141 -36.24 -16.17 -0.60
C ILE A 141 -36.44 -16.14 -2.11
N GLU A 142 -35.35 -16.04 -2.88
CA GLU A 142 -35.36 -16.09 -4.35
C GLU A 142 -35.12 -17.54 -4.81
N LEU A 143 -36.18 -18.34 -4.93
CA LEU A 143 -36.08 -19.75 -5.37
C LEU A 143 -35.84 -19.85 -6.88
N ARG A 144 -34.67 -20.38 -7.29
CA ARG A 144 -34.41 -20.86 -8.65
C ARG A 144 -34.50 -22.38 -8.69
N PHE A 145 -35.49 -22.92 -9.41
CA PHE A 145 -35.65 -24.35 -9.58
C PHE A 145 -34.71 -24.89 -10.67
N LEU A 146 -33.81 -25.79 -10.27
CA LEU A 146 -33.29 -26.85 -11.12
C LEU A 146 -34.23 -28.07 -10.99
N SER A 147 -34.70 -28.60 -12.12
CA SER A 147 -35.70 -29.66 -12.17
C SER A 147 -35.06 -31.06 -12.05
N ILE A 148 -35.28 -31.76 -10.94
CA ILE A 148 -35.22 -33.24 -10.83
C ILE A 148 -36.38 -33.72 -9.93
N PHE A 149 -36.89 -34.94 -10.18
CA PHE A 149 -38.19 -35.47 -9.77
C PHE A 149 -38.37 -35.89 -8.29
N GLY A 150 -39.61 -35.80 -7.77
CA GLY A 150 -40.30 -36.94 -7.11
C GLY A 150 -40.84 -36.81 -5.66
N TRP A 151 -42.16 -36.55 -5.52
CA TRP A 151 -43.08 -36.92 -4.39
C TRP A 151 -42.70 -36.43 -2.95
N ASP A 152 -43.57 -36.31 -1.95
CA ASP A 152 -45.03 -36.50 -1.79
C ASP A 152 -45.61 -35.46 -0.78
N GLY A 153 -46.93 -35.30 -0.67
CA GLY A 153 -47.57 -34.11 -0.05
C GLY A 153 -47.40 -33.84 1.46
N ILE A 154 -47.46 -32.55 1.85
CA ILE A 154 -47.39 -32.06 3.25
C ILE A 154 -48.78 -32.01 3.90
N LYS A 155 -48.87 -32.46 5.16
CA LYS A 155 -50.07 -32.46 6.01
C LYS A 155 -50.03 -31.28 6.99
N ILE A 156 -51.11 -30.52 7.09
CA ILE A 156 -51.23 -29.37 8.02
C ILE A 156 -51.92 -29.82 9.31
N ILE A 157 -51.39 -29.37 10.45
CA ILE A 157 -52.01 -29.49 11.78
C ILE A 157 -52.26 -28.06 12.28
N ASP A 158 -53.44 -27.81 12.84
CA ASP A 158 -53.89 -26.50 13.31
C ASP A 158 -53.98 -26.51 14.84
N GLU A 159 -53.16 -25.72 15.52
CA GLU A 159 -53.19 -25.53 16.98
C GLU A 159 -53.21 -24.04 17.33
N THR A 160 -54.25 -23.61 18.05
CA THR A 160 -54.46 -22.22 18.43
C THR A 160 -53.84 -21.92 19.80
N ILE A 161 -52.65 -21.32 19.83
CA ILE A 161 -51.98 -20.91 21.07
C ILE A 161 -52.69 -19.68 21.66
N LYS A 162 -53.18 -19.79 22.91
CA LYS A 162 -53.69 -18.64 23.68
C LYS A 162 -52.54 -17.88 24.32
N GLU A 163 -52.53 -16.56 24.10
CA GLU A 163 -51.67 -15.50 24.66
C GLU A 163 -50.37 -15.96 25.39
N PRO A 164 -49.17 -15.76 24.81
CA PRO A 164 -47.94 -16.08 25.49
C PRO A 164 -47.76 -15.18 26.72
N ARG A 165 -47.53 -15.79 27.89
CA ARG A 165 -47.03 -15.11 29.10
C ARG A 165 -45.57 -14.68 28.87
N GLY A 166 -45.38 -13.65 28.06
CA GLY A 166 -44.10 -13.30 27.44
C GLY A 166 -43.06 -12.78 28.42
N LEU A 167 -41.89 -13.42 28.44
CA LEU A 167 -40.56 -12.93 28.89
C LEU A 167 -40.43 -12.37 30.32
N GLY A 168 -41.51 -12.27 31.10
CA GLY A 168 -41.55 -11.67 32.43
C GLY A 168 -41.64 -10.14 32.47
N CYS A 169 -41.74 -9.45 31.32
CA CYS A 169 -41.91 -8.00 31.29
C CYS A 169 -43.39 -7.59 31.41
N GLN A 170 -43.66 -6.48 32.10
CA GLN A 170 -45.02 -5.92 32.18
C GLN A 170 -45.54 -5.50 30.79
N ALA A 171 -46.85 -5.62 30.59
CA ALA A 171 -47.50 -5.26 29.33
C ALA A 171 -47.18 -3.81 28.94
N GLY A 172 -46.69 -3.61 27.71
CA GLY A 172 -46.23 -2.31 27.20
C GLY A 172 -44.72 -2.04 27.35
N LYS A 173 -43.98 -2.86 28.10
CA LYS A 173 -42.50 -2.85 28.09
C LYS A 173 -41.93 -3.87 27.10
N GLU A 174 -40.86 -3.50 26.42
CA GLU A 174 -40.08 -4.39 25.55
C GLU A 174 -38.99 -5.10 26.35
N ALA A 175 -38.44 -6.22 25.84
CA ALA A 175 -37.35 -6.94 26.50
C ALA A 175 -36.06 -6.89 25.66
N ALA A 176 -34.99 -6.33 26.23
CA ALA A 176 -33.65 -6.50 25.71
C ALA A 176 -33.01 -7.73 26.37
N VAL A 177 -32.61 -8.72 25.58
CA VAL A 177 -31.91 -9.92 26.07
C VAL A 177 -30.54 -9.96 25.43
N VAL A 178 -29.49 -9.92 26.25
CA VAL A 178 -28.12 -9.99 25.73
C VAL A 178 -27.59 -11.41 25.91
N LEU A 179 -27.07 -11.98 24.83
CA LEU A 179 -26.51 -13.33 24.82
C LEU A 179 -25.04 -13.28 24.41
N ARG A 180 -24.19 -13.63 25.38
CA ARG A 180 -22.83 -14.17 25.23
C ARG A 180 -21.67 -13.23 24.85
N THR A 181 -20.64 -13.28 25.70
CA THR A 181 -19.25 -12.91 25.40
C THR A 181 -18.49 -14.09 24.76
N GLU A 182 -17.62 -13.83 23.77
CA GLU A 182 -16.81 -14.90 23.16
C GLU A 182 -15.60 -15.29 24.06
N ARG A 183 -15.71 -16.46 24.71
CA ARG A 183 -14.64 -17.45 24.88
C ARG A 183 -13.46 -17.23 25.87
N THR A 184 -13.46 -16.26 26.79
CA THR A 184 -12.30 -16.05 27.71
C THR A 184 -12.59 -15.92 29.21
N CYS A 185 -13.70 -16.45 29.75
CA CYS A 185 -13.82 -16.73 31.19
C CYS A 185 -13.54 -18.22 31.45
N LYS A 186 -12.73 -18.53 32.48
CA LYS A 186 -12.35 -19.92 32.81
C LYS A 186 -13.48 -20.75 33.43
N ASN A 187 -14.54 -20.11 33.94
CA ASN A 187 -15.60 -20.77 34.69
C ASN A 187 -16.75 -21.26 33.78
N PRO A 188 -17.15 -22.56 33.83
CA PRO A 188 -18.33 -23.07 33.14
C PRO A 188 -19.67 -22.37 33.44
N ASP A 189 -19.78 -21.69 34.58
CA ASP A 189 -21.02 -21.06 35.07
C ASP A 189 -21.42 -19.78 34.31
N ASP A 190 -20.55 -19.22 33.46
CA ASP A 190 -20.83 -18.01 32.66
C ASP A 190 -21.67 -18.27 31.39
N ARG A 191 -22.63 -19.20 31.48
CA ARG A 191 -23.69 -19.42 30.47
C ARG A 191 -25.00 -18.68 30.80
N ARG A 192 -24.91 -17.70 31.72
CA ARG A 192 -26.03 -16.96 32.29
C ARG A 192 -26.66 -15.99 31.28
N VAL A 193 -28.00 -15.95 31.26
CA VAL A 193 -28.79 -15.07 30.39
C VAL A 193 -29.35 -13.91 31.19
N TRP A 194 -29.16 -12.70 30.68
CA TRP A 194 -29.60 -11.47 31.33
C TRP A 194 -30.67 -10.79 30.48
N ARG A 195 -31.76 -10.36 31.12
CA ARG A 195 -32.81 -9.54 30.49
C ARG A 195 -32.84 -8.15 31.12
N CYS A 196 -33.30 -7.17 30.37
CA CYS A 196 -33.78 -5.91 30.91
C CYS A 196 -35.12 -5.55 30.24
N CYS A 197 -36.12 -5.18 31.03
CA CYS A 197 -37.39 -4.67 30.54
C CYS A 197 -37.34 -3.14 30.44
N TRP A 198 -37.58 -2.56 29.26
CA TRP A 198 -37.53 -1.12 29.01
C TRP A 198 -38.77 -0.59 28.29
N SER A 199 -39.06 0.69 28.47
CA SER A 199 -40.01 1.47 27.68
C SER A 199 -39.34 2.71 27.10
N ARG A 200 -40.05 3.43 26.22
CA ARG A 200 -39.54 4.66 25.58
C ARG A 200 -39.28 5.81 26.57
N ASP A 201 -39.84 5.72 27.77
CA ASP A 201 -39.77 6.73 28.83
C ASP A 201 -38.79 6.35 29.95
N ASP A 202 -38.23 5.12 29.93
CA ASP A 202 -37.26 4.65 30.91
C ASP A 202 -35.83 5.13 30.57
N ASN A 203 -35.30 6.10 31.33
CA ASN A 203 -33.94 6.63 31.15
C ASN A 203 -32.79 5.69 31.61
N LYS A 204 -33.10 4.54 32.23
CA LYS A 204 -32.12 3.53 32.66
C LYS A 204 -32.71 2.12 32.53
N CYS A 205 -31.88 1.19 32.05
CA CYS A 205 -32.21 -0.24 31.94
C CYS A 205 -31.42 -1.01 33.01
N THR A 206 -32.10 -1.66 33.96
CA THR A 206 -31.44 -2.54 34.95
C THR A 206 -31.51 -3.99 34.48
N PHE A 207 -30.36 -4.64 34.33
CA PHE A 207 -30.29 -6.05 33.94
C PHE A 207 -30.53 -6.98 35.12
N GLU A 208 -31.41 -7.95 34.94
CA GLU A 208 -31.67 -9.03 35.89
C GLU A 208 -31.32 -10.40 35.30
N LEU A 209 -30.83 -11.29 36.17
CA LEU A 209 -30.45 -12.65 35.81
C LEU A 209 -31.73 -13.49 35.65
N MET A 210 -31.85 -14.19 34.52
CA MET A 210 -32.95 -15.15 34.33
C MET A 210 -32.62 -16.46 35.07
N GLU A 211 -33.48 -16.86 36.00
CA GLU A 211 -33.36 -18.16 36.69
C GLU A 211 -33.58 -19.33 35.72
N TYR A 212 -32.85 -20.43 35.93
CA TYR A 212 -32.76 -21.56 35.00
C TYR A 212 -34.11 -22.30 34.81
N GLU A 213 -35.03 -22.15 35.75
CA GLU A 213 -36.37 -22.75 35.71
C GLU A 213 -37.33 -21.99 34.79
N LYS A 214 -37.01 -20.72 34.44
CA LYS A 214 -37.89 -19.81 33.68
C LYS A 214 -37.25 -19.19 32.43
N GLY A 215 -36.32 -19.89 31.77
CA GLY A 215 -35.94 -19.52 30.40
C GLY A 215 -34.71 -20.20 29.79
N PHE A 216 -34.53 -19.94 28.49
CA PHE A 216 -33.37 -20.22 27.62
C PHE A 216 -32.57 -21.52 27.87
N HIS A 217 -32.83 -22.55 27.07
CA HIS A 217 -31.90 -23.67 26.92
C HIS A 217 -30.97 -23.44 25.71
N PHE A 218 -29.65 -23.52 25.94
CA PHE A 218 -28.62 -23.34 24.90
C PHE A 218 -28.06 -24.69 24.46
N LYS A 219 -28.37 -25.12 23.23
CA LYS A 219 -27.94 -26.40 22.68
C LYS A 219 -26.88 -26.16 21.58
N PRO A 220 -25.59 -26.49 21.82
CA PRO A 220 -24.55 -26.32 20.81
C PRO A 220 -24.68 -27.39 19.72
N TRP A 221 -24.64 -26.97 18.46
CA TRP A 221 -24.67 -27.87 17.30
C TRP A 221 -23.38 -27.67 16.49
N SER A 222 -22.38 -28.52 16.78
CA SER A 222 -20.98 -28.38 16.32
C SER A 222 -20.28 -27.09 16.82
N ARG A 223 -19.09 -26.78 16.26
CA ARG A 223 -18.23 -25.67 16.73
C ARG A 223 -18.72 -24.26 16.38
N THR A 224 -19.77 -24.12 15.56
CA THR A 224 -20.14 -22.83 14.93
C THR A 224 -21.64 -22.55 14.77
N LEU A 225 -22.54 -23.46 15.15
CA LEU A 225 -23.97 -23.16 15.29
C LEU A 225 -24.43 -23.41 16.72
N PHE A 226 -25.45 -22.64 17.13
CA PHE A 226 -26.19 -22.86 18.37
C PHE A 226 -27.68 -22.65 18.11
N THR A 227 -28.50 -23.38 18.86
CA THR A 227 -29.94 -23.14 18.98
C THR A 227 -30.26 -22.66 20.39
N CYS A 228 -31.12 -21.65 20.47
CA CYS A 228 -31.73 -21.20 21.72
C CYS A 228 -33.19 -21.63 21.76
N GLU A 229 -33.58 -22.39 22.79
CA GLU A 229 -34.95 -22.85 23.00
C GLU A 229 -35.62 -22.10 24.16
N PHE A 230 -36.85 -21.63 23.95
CA PHE A 230 -37.72 -21.15 25.02
C PHE A 230 -38.58 -22.30 25.55
N ILE A 231 -38.35 -22.67 26.80
CA ILE A 231 -39.08 -23.72 27.51
C ILE A 231 -39.62 -23.09 28.80
N ASP A 232 -40.91 -23.23 29.04
CA ASP A 232 -41.50 -22.99 30.36
C ASP A 232 -41.68 -24.34 31.04
N ARG A 233 -41.09 -24.49 32.22
CA ARG A 233 -41.09 -25.74 32.99
C ARG A 233 -42.20 -25.79 34.05
N ASP A 234 -42.93 -24.69 34.25
CA ASP A 234 -44.14 -24.64 35.08
C ASP A 234 -45.38 -25.20 34.32
N LEU A 235 -45.23 -25.51 33.02
CA LEU A 235 -46.24 -26.19 32.20
C LEU A 235 -45.90 -27.69 32.07
N ASP A 236 -46.92 -28.54 32.20
CA ASP A 236 -46.77 -30.00 32.13
C ASP A 236 -45.98 -30.45 30.88
N ASN A 237 -44.99 -31.31 31.11
CA ASN A 237 -44.01 -31.81 30.13
C ASN A 237 -43.03 -30.77 29.53
N GLY A 238 -42.93 -29.55 30.07
CA GLY A 238 -41.90 -28.58 29.64
C GLY A 238 -42.15 -28.06 28.23
N GLN A 239 -43.33 -27.51 28.00
CA GLN A 239 -43.79 -27.12 26.67
C GLN A 239 -42.94 -25.96 26.09
N LYS A 240 -42.53 -26.10 24.82
CA LYS A 240 -41.70 -25.12 24.12
C LYS A 240 -42.55 -23.89 23.74
N LEU A 241 -42.35 -22.77 24.44
CA LEU A 241 -43.13 -21.54 24.25
C LEU A 241 -42.71 -20.68 23.04
N GLY A 242 -41.65 -21.05 22.32
CA GLY A 242 -41.11 -20.19 21.25
C GLY A 242 -40.30 -20.91 20.18
N PHE A 243 -39.99 -20.17 19.13
CA PHE A 243 -39.22 -20.63 17.97
C PHE A 243 -37.71 -20.71 18.26
N ASP A 244 -37.03 -21.62 17.55
CA ASP A 244 -35.58 -21.76 17.59
C ASP A 244 -34.87 -20.57 16.95
N VAL A 245 -33.98 -19.92 17.70
CA VAL A 245 -33.04 -18.95 17.12
C VAL A 245 -31.79 -19.71 16.67
N TYR A 246 -31.64 -19.86 15.34
CA TYR A 246 -30.45 -20.43 14.73
C TYR A 246 -29.38 -19.36 14.54
N GLY A 247 -28.32 -19.40 15.35
CA GLY A 247 -27.13 -18.57 15.15
C GLY A 247 -26.29 -19.10 13.99
N GLY A 248 -26.48 -18.56 12.78
CA GLY A 248 -25.58 -18.80 11.64
C GLY A 248 -24.19 -18.14 11.82
N LYS A 249 -23.29 -18.30 10.85
CA LYS A 249 -21.99 -17.60 10.82
C LYS A 249 -22.20 -16.08 10.74
N SER A 250 -22.33 -15.44 11.90
CA SER A 250 -22.56 -13.99 11.97
C SER A 250 -21.33 -13.20 11.49
N LYS A 251 -21.56 -12.10 10.76
CA LYS A 251 -20.57 -11.04 10.52
C LYS A 251 -20.05 -10.36 11.81
N ASN A 252 -20.53 -10.78 12.98
CA ASN A 252 -20.12 -10.30 14.30
C ASN A 252 -19.04 -11.15 15.00
N LYS A 253 -18.41 -12.13 14.32
CA LYS A 253 -17.32 -12.94 14.87
C LYS A 253 -16.18 -12.02 15.36
N GLY A 254 -15.88 -12.02 16.67
CA GLY A 254 -14.93 -11.10 17.29
C GLY A 254 -15.52 -9.78 17.84
N LYS A 255 -16.83 -9.52 17.76
CA LYS A 255 -17.48 -8.44 18.52
C LYS A 255 -17.67 -8.88 19.97
N LYS A 256 -17.25 -8.04 20.93
CA LYS A 256 -17.26 -8.38 22.36
C LYS A 256 -18.68 -8.49 22.98
N SER A 257 -19.67 -7.84 22.36
CA SER A 257 -21.06 -7.82 22.81
C SER A 257 -22.00 -7.91 21.61
N PHE A 258 -23.12 -8.64 21.74
CA PHE A 258 -24.25 -8.61 20.81
C PHE A 258 -25.57 -8.85 21.54
N TYR A 259 -26.59 -8.04 21.28
CA TYR A 259 -27.90 -8.14 21.92
C TYR A 259 -28.99 -8.58 20.94
N TYR A 260 -30.05 -9.18 21.48
CA TYR A 260 -31.31 -9.43 20.79
C TYR A 260 -32.40 -8.57 21.45
N ALA A 261 -33.13 -7.79 20.65
CA ALA A 261 -34.35 -7.14 21.12
C ALA A 261 -35.52 -8.09 20.86
N VAL A 262 -36.29 -8.41 21.90
CA VAL A 262 -37.46 -9.28 21.79
C VAL A 262 -38.68 -8.54 22.30
N LYS A 263 -39.72 -8.52 21.48
CA LYS A 263 -41.04 -8.00 21.84
C LYS A 263 -42.02 -9.16 21.90
N ASN A 264 -43.17 -8.94 22.52
CA ASN A 264 -44.24 -9.93 22.58
C ASN A 264 -44.83 -10.29 21.20
N ASP A 265 -44.50 -9.53 20.14
CA ASP A 265 -44.88 -9.80 18.74
C ASP A 265 -43.74 -10.34 17.85
N GLY A 266 -42.51 -10.49 18.35
CA GLY A 266 -41.39 -11.05 17.58
C GLY A 266 -39.98 -10.71 18.08
N ILE A 267 -38.97 -11.39 17.52
CA ILE A 267 -37.55 -11.06 17.72
C ILE A 267 -37.09 -10.09 16.63
N TYR A 268 -36.43 -9.01 17.03
CA TYR A 268 -35.90 -7.98 16.14
C TYR A 268 -34.37 -7.93 16.25
N PHE A 269 -33.69 -8.01 15.11
CA PHE A 269 -32.25 -7.72 15.00
C PHE A 269 -32.08 -6.26 14.58
N GLY A 270 -31.37 -5.45 15.37
CA GLY A 270 -31.26 -4.02 15.11
C GLY A 270 -29.93 -3.42 15.55
N THR A 271 -29.11 -3.03 14.57
CA THR A 271 -27.89 -2.22 14.76
C THR A 271 -28.20 -0.73 14.81
N GLU A 272 -29.17 -0.33 15.66
CA GLU A 272 -29.44 1.09 15.92
C GLU A 272 -28.36 1.67 16.83
N LYS A 273 -27.28 2.16 16.21
CA LYS A 273 -26.08 2.74 16.84
C LYS A 273 -26.38 3.73 17.98
N TYR A 274 -27.49 4.46 17.90
CA TYR A 274 -27.95 5.40 18.92
C TYR A 274 -28.36 4.73 20.25
N LYS A 275 -28.96 3.54 20.19
CA LYS A 275 -29.41 2.78 21.38
C LYS A 275 -28.31 1.86 21.93
N GLU A 276 -27.39 1.43 21.06
CA GLU A 276 -26.19 0.68 21.46
C GLU A 276 -25.37 1.47 22.50
N GLU A 277 -25.12 2.77 22.28
CA GLU A 277 -24.38 3.59 23.25
C GLU A 277 -25.12 3.78 24.60
N GLN A 278 -26.45 3.85 24.60
CA GLN A 278 -27.22 3.97 25.85
C GLN A 278 -27.26 2.65 26.63
N LEU A 279 -27.50 1.53 25.96
CA LEU A 279 -27.55 0.20 26.59
C LEU A 279 -26.16 -0.26 27.07
N VAL A 280 -25.10 0.06 26.34
CA VAL A 280 -23.71 -0.21 26.77
C VAL A 280 -23.30 0.67 27.96
N LYS A 281 -23.75 1.94 28.04
CA LYS A 281 -23.50 2.81 29.21
C LYS A 281 -24.30 2.43 30.45
N ALA A 282 -25.46 1.78 30.29
CA ALA A 282 -26.26 1.30 31.41
C ALA A 282 -25.78 -0.05 31.98
N TRP A 283 -24.88 -0.74 31.29
CA TRP A 283 -24.39 -2.05 31.67
C TRP A 283 -22.97 -1.99 32.25
N ASP A 284 -22.87 -1.87 33.58
CA ASP A 284 -21.67 -2.31 34.29
C ASP A 284 -21.55 -3.83 34.14
N ASN A 285 -20.72 -4.25 33.19
CA ASN A 285 -20.46 -5.66 32.91
C ASN A 285 -19.91 -6.34 34.18
N PRO A 286 -20.56 -7.38 34.74
CA PRO A 286 -20.07 -8.05 35.95
C PRO A 286 -18.75 -8.83 35.75
N CYS A 287 -18.24 -8.95 34.51
CA CYS A 287 -16.85 -9.38 34.25
C CYS A 287 -15.82 -8.26 34.48
N VAL A 288 -16.25 -7.00 34.67
CA VAL A 288 -15.47 -5.87 35.17
C VAL A 288 -15.71 -5.79 36.69
N GLY A 289 -15.47 -6.92 37.36
CA GLY A 289 -15.98 -7.17 38.70
C GLY A 289 -15.26 -8.25 39.49
N GLU A 290 -14.31 -8.97 38.90
CA GLU A 290 -13.33 -9.80 39.61
C GLU A 290 -12.06 -9.91 38.76
N GLU A 291 -10.99 -9.31 39.27
CA GLU A 291 -9.64 -9.28 38.68
C GLU A 291 -9.57 -8.81 37.21
N GLU A 292 -9.72 -7.48 37.05
CA GLU A 292 -8.60 -6.76 36.42
C GLU A 292 -7.33 -7.07 37.22
N GLU A 293 -6.66 -8.17 36.88
CA GLU A 293 -5.22 -8.12 36.80
C GLU A 293 -4.88 -6.96 35.83
N LYS A 294 -4.28 -5.82 36.20
CA LYS A 294 -3.49 -5.43 37.40
C LYS A 294 -2.52 -6.46 37.96
N ALA A 295 -2.29 -7.53 37.21
CA ALA A 295 -1.02 -7.62 36.51
C ALA A 295 -0.68 -6.19 35.98
N SER A 296 0.28 -5.46 36.53
CA SER A 296 1.51 -6.00 37.15
C SER A 296 2.13 -7.17 36.35
N ILE A 297 1.78 -7.25 35.06
CA ILE A 297 2.76 -6.89 34.04
C ILE A 297 3.36 -5.55 34.51
N GLU A 298 4.31 -5.64 35.43
CA GLU A 298 5.52 -4.82 35.32
C GLU A 298 5.81 -4.83 33.83
N ARG A 299 5.93 -3.65 33.22
CA ARG A 299 6.27 -3.50 31.80
C ARG A 299 7.74 -3.88 31.61
N LYS A 300 8.10 -5.06 32.10
CA LYS A 300 9.34 -5.78 31.93
C LYS A 300 9.51 -5.88 30.45
N GLU A 301 10.50 -5.13 29.99
CA GLU A 301 11.02 -5.22 28.65
C GLU A 301 11.25 -6.69 28.31
N PRO A 302 11.04 -7.10 27.05
CA PRO A 302 11.29 -8.47 26.63
C PRO A 302 12.71 -8.89 27.05
N ASN A 303 12.79 -9.79 28.01
CA ASN A 303 14.06 -10.29 28.56
C ASN A 303 14.57 -11.53 27.80
N GLY A 304 13.82 -11.97 26.80
CA GLY A 304 14.18 -13.03 25.88
C GLY A 304 15.46 -12.72 25.13
N LYS A 305 16.30 -13.74 24.94
CA LYS A 305 17.48 -13.66 24.07
C LYS A 305 17.12 -14.21 22.70
N SER A 306 17.53 -13.49 21.66
CA SER A 306 17.36 -13.98 20.30
C SER A 306 18.33 -15.12 20.00
N SER A 307 17.84 -16.12 19.26
CA SER A 307 18.58 -17.33 18.89
C SER A 307 19.23 -17.24 17.50
N ILE A 308 18.99 -16.17 16.74
CA ILE A 308 19.58 -15.99 15.40
C ILE A 308 21.04 -15.51 15.50
N PRO A 309 21.94 -15.93 14.59
CA PRO A 309 23.37 -15.63 14.68
C PRO A 309 23.68 -14.13 14.82
N VAL A 310 23.00 -13.29 14.03
CA VAL A 310 23.27 -11.85 13.93
C VAL A 310 23.08 -11.08 15.24
N ALA A 311 22.23 -11.58 16.15
CA ALA A 311 21.86 -10.87 17.36
C ALA A 311 23.03 -10.73 18.35
N GLY A 312 23.96 -11.69 18.35
CA GLY A 312 25.13 -11.69 19.25
C GLY A 312 26.18 -10.62 18.93
N CYS A 313 26.16 -10.06 17.71
CA CYS A 313 27.16 -9.10 17.22
C CYS A 313 26.57 -7.71 16.87
N GLY A 314 25.31 -7.45 17.22
CA GLY A 314 24.63 -6.16 16.94
C GLY A 314 24.20 -5.96 15.48
N LYS A 315 24.29 -7.02 14.66
CA LYS A 315 23.77 -7.04 13.28
C LYS A 315 22.26 -7.35 13.32
N ARG A 316 21.52 -6.99 12.27
CA ARG A 316 20.05 -7.00 12.27
C ARG A 316 19.48 -7.81 11.11
N ILE A 317 18.42 -8.58 11.40
CA ILE A 317 17.40 -8.94 10.40
C ILE A 317 16.12 -8.18 10.79
N VAL A 318 15.68 -7.30 9.90
CA VAL A 318 14.49 -6.46 10.05
C VAL A 318 13.44 -6.94 9.06
N GLY A 319 12.21 -7.19 9.51
CA GLY A 319 11.13 -7.61 8.62
C GLY A 319 9.90 -6.69 8.71
N TYR A 320 9.47 -6.15 7.58
CA TYR A 320 8.19 -5.45 7.48
C TYR A 320 7.04 -6.46 7.36
N TYR A 321 5.94 -6.21 8.08
CA TYR A 321 4.71 -7.01 8.06
C TYR A 321 3.53 -6.10 7.75
N THR A 322 2.81 -6.35 6.66
CA THR A 322 1.81 -5.40 6.17
C THR A 322 0.43 -5.55 6.85
N GLY A 323 -0.25 -4.42 7.03
CA GLY A 323 -1.59 -4.31 7.61
C GLY A 323 -2.72 -4.62 6.63
N TRP A 324 -2.45 -4.51 5.32
CA TRP A 324 -3.36 -4.90 4.24
C TRP A 324 -3.07 -6.30 3.68
N GLY A 325 -1.96 -6.93 4.05
CA GLY A 325 -1.62 -8.29 3.60
C GLY A 325 -2.62 -9.36 4.05
N GLU A 326 -2.61 -10.48 3.33
CA GLU A 326 -3.54 -11.61 3.55
C GLU A 326 -2.92 -12.74 4.39
N ARG A 327 -1.58 -12.89 4.39
CA ARG A 327 -0.89 -13.88 5.23
C ARG A 327 -0.78 -13.37 6.66
N GLU A 328 -1.20 -14.15 7.65
CA GLU A 328 -0.95 -13.84 9.06
C GLU A 328 0.47 -14.26 9.47
N ILE A 329 1.18 -13.40 10.21
CA ILE A 329 2.55 -13.68 10.70
C ILE A 329 2.56 -14.87 11.67
N THR A 330 3.61 -15.69 11.63
CA THR A 330 3.74 -16.87 12.51
C THR A 330 4.66 -16.60 13.70
N GLU A 331 4.52 -17.42 14.75
CA GLU A 331 5.45 -17.42 15.88
C GLU A 331 6.88 -17.81 15.47
N ASP A 332 7.02 -18.64 14.44
CA ASP A 332 8.32 -19.08 13.92
C ASP A 332 9.03 -17.96 13.15
N GLN A 333 8.30 -17.22 12.29
CA GLN A 333 8.80 -16.02 11.63
C GLN A 333 9.33 -15.00 12.65
N LEU A 334 8.63 -14.80 13.77
CA LEU A 334 9.04 -13.87 14.84
C LEU A 334 10.25 -14.34 15.67
N ARG A 335 10.64 -15.62 15.58
CA ARG A 335 11.91 -16.13 16.13
C ARG A 335 13.10 -15.87 15.23
N LYS A 336 12.87 -15.65 13.93
CA LYS A 336 13.89 -15.44 12.87
C LYS A 336 14.34 -13.98 12.71
N LEU A 337 13.79 -13.06 13.51
CA LEU A 337 13.98 -11.60 13.37
C LEU A 337 14.64 -10.97 14.60
N THR A 338 15.43 -9.92 14.37
CA THR A 338 15.83 -8.98 15.45
C THR A 338 14.78 -7.88 15.65
N HIS A 339 14.13 -7.45 14.57
CA HIS A 339 13.13 -6.39 14.57
C HIS A 339 11.97 -6.79 13.65
N VAL A 340 10.74 -6.58 14.10
CA VAL A 340 9.53 -6.63 13.26
C VAL A 340 8.92 -5.24 13.20
N ILE A 341 8.63 -4.75 12.00
CA ILE A 341 8.07 -3.42 11.76
C ILE A 341 6.68 -3.59 11.12
N PHE A 342 5.64 -3.11 11.78
CA PHE A 342 4.28 -3.16 11.24
C PHE A 342 4.04 -2.00 10.25
N ALA A 343 3.86 -2.30 8.96
CA ALA A 343 3.55 -1.33 7.92
C ALA A 343 2.04 -1.32 7.62
N PHE A 344 1.29 -0.24 7.73
CA PHE A 344 1.62 1.06 8.31
C PHE A 344 0.53 1.47 9.29
N VAL A 345 0.83 2.45 10.13
CA VAL A 345 -0.15 3.19 10.92
C VAL A 345 -0.33 4.54 10.25
N ALA A 346 -1.57 4.93 9.95
CA ALA A 346 -1.85 6.13 9.18
C ALA A 346 -1.51 7.38 9.99
N MET A 347 -0.72 8.28 9.40
CA MET A 347 -0.66 9.68 9.79
C MET A 347 -1.81 10.45 9.14
N TYR A 348 -2.36 11.41 9.86
CA TYR A 348 -3.41 12.33 9.42
C TYR A 348 -2.87 13.77 9.26
N PRO A 349 -3.60 14.69 8.59
CA PRO A 349 -3.12 16.05 8.27
C PRO A 349 -2.77 16.96 9.48
N ASP A 350 -3.22 16.59 10.68
CA ASP A 350 -2.90 17.24 11.95
C ASP A 350 -1.61 16.69 12.60
N GLY A 351 -1.11 15.55 12.12
CA GLY A 351 -0.01 14.79 12.69
C GLY A 351 -0.45 13.64 13.59
N SER A 352 -1.74 13.39 13.82
CA SER A 352 -2.17 12.25 14.64
C SER A 352 -1.88 10.91 13.94
N VAL A 353 -1.48 9.89 14.71
CA VAL A 353 -1.29 8.51 14.21
C VAL A 353 -2.35 7.56 14.78
N ARG A 354 -2.99 6.79 13.89
CA ARG A 354 -3.95 5.74 14.27
C ARG A 354 -4.15 4.74 13.14
N PHE A 355 -4.69 3.57 13.45
CA PHE A 355 -5.05 2.60 12.41
C PHE A 355 -6.11 3.19 11.45
N GLY A 356 -5.86 3.08 10.16
CA GLY A 356 -6.66 3.63 9.08
C GLY A 356 -6.20 3.08 7.72
N PRO A 357 -6.80 3.52 6.60
CA PRO A 357 -6.30 3.19 5.27
C PRO A 357 -4.91 3.81 5.05
N VAL A 358 -3.99 3.00 4.53
CA VAL A 358 -2.57 3.36 4.30
C VAL A 358 -2.03 2.80 2.98
N SER A 359 -2.88 2.17 2.17
CA SER A 359 -2.51 1.64 0.86
C SER A 359 -3.67 1.78 -0.12
N GLU A 360 -3.39 2.09 -1.39
CA GLU A 360 -4.40 2.07 -2.45
C GLU A 360 -5.02 0.66 -2.64
N ASP A 361 -4.25 -0.41 -2.36
CA ASP A 361 -4.71 -1.81 -2.42
C ASP A 361 -5.78 -2.14 -1.34
N ASP A 362 -5.90 -1.33 -0.28
CA ASP A 362 -6.88 -1.52 0.82
C ASP A 362 -7.38 -0.16 1.36
N ALA A 363 -8.03 0.62 0.48
CA ALA A 363 -8.65 1.90 0.80
C ALA A 363 -10.02 1.79 1.51
N GLY A 364 -10.45 0.57 1.88
CA GLY A 364 -11.79 0.32 2.41
C GLY A 364 -12.04 0.87 3.82
N PRO A 365 -13.31 1.06 4.23
CA PRO A 365 -13.65 1.52 5.58
C PRO A 365 -13.23 0.53 6.68
N GLU A 366 -12.96 -0.73 6.32
CA GLU A 366 -12.49 -1.78 7.24
C GLU A 366 -10.95 -1.88 7.34
N ALA A 367 -10.19 -1.17 6.49
CA ALA A 367 -8.73 -1.27 6.42
C ALA A 367 -8.05 -1.02 7.78
N GLY A 368 -8.48 0.02 8.51
CA GLY A 368 -7.99 0.31 9.86
C GLY A 368 -8.33 -0.79 10.88
N ALA A 369 -9.46 -1.50 10.72
CA ALA A 369 -9.82 -2.62 11.58
C ALA A 369 -8.99 -3.88 11.26
N LYS A 370 -8.74 -4.17 9.98
CA LYS A 370 -7.85 -5.24 9.51
C LYS A 370 -6.41 -5.00 9.99
N ALA A 371 -5.89 -3.79 9.79
CA ALA A 371 -4.56 -3.39 10.28
C ALA A 371 -4.46 -3.53 11.80
N LYS A 372 -5.42 -3.00 12.58
CA LYS A 372 -5.44 -3.14 14.04
C LYS A 372 -5.47 -4.61 14.49
N ARG A 373 -6.27 -5.46 13.83
CA ARG A 373 -6.32 -6.90 14.11
C ARG A 373 -4.96 -7.56 13.90
N ARG A 374 -4.33 -7.32 12.75
CA ARG A 374 -3.04 -7.92 12.37
C ARG A 374 -1.89 -7.43 13.26
N PHE A 375 -1.85 -6.14 13.59
CA PHE A 375 -0.89 -5.58 14.55
C PHE A 375 -1.01 -6.23 15.94
N MET A 376 -2.24 -6.36 16.46
CA MET A 376 -2.47 -6.93 17.79
C MET A 376 -2.14 -8.42 17.84
N ASP A 377 -2.40 -9.17 16.77
CA ASP A 377 -1.99 -10.57 16.63
C ASP A 377 -0.46 -10.72 16.57
N MET A 378 0.21 -9.96 15.70
CA MET A 378 1.69 -9.89 15.62
C MET A 378 2.31 -9.59 16.98
N ARG A 379 1.82 -8.54 17.66
CA ARG A 379 2.27 -8.12 18.99
C ARG A 379 2.11 -9.23 20.02
N THR A 380 0.94 -9.88 20.07
CA THR A 380 0.66 -10.96 21.02
C THR A 380 1.59 -12.16 20.76
N LYS A 381 1.78 -12.55 19.49
CA LYS A 381 2.73 -13.62 19.11
C LYS A 381 4.16 -13.24 19.48
N ALA A 382 4.62 -12.02 19.18
CA ALA A 382 5.97 -11.54 19.46
C ALA A 382 6.29 -11.55 20.96
N ARG A 383 5.35 -11.09 21.80
CA ARG A 383 5.50 -11.16 23.27
C ARG A 383 5.41 -12.60 23.80
N LYS A 384 4.58 -13.47 23.21
CA LYS A 384 4.48 -14.90 23.56
C LYS A 384 5.76 -15.69 23.24
N VAL A 385 6.39 -15.46 22.09
CA VAL A 385 7.61 -16.19 21.71
C VAL A 385 8.83 -15.79 22.53
N ASN A 386 8.83 -14.57 23.07
CA ASN A 386 9.90 -13.94 23.85
C ASN A 386 11.29 -14.21 23.25
N SER A 387 11.43 -13.96 21.95
CA SER A 387 12.68 -14.13 21.18
C SER A 387 13.62 -12.92 21.27
N GLY A 388 13.33 -11.94 22.14
CA GLY A 388 14.04 -10.66 22.14
C GLY A 388 13.79 -9.78 20.92
N VAL A 389 12.84 -10.15 20.04
CA VAL A 389 12.47 -9.33 18.86
C VAL A 389 11.89 -7.98 19.30
N HIS A 390 12.44 -6.90 18.75
CA HIS A 390 11.92 -5.55 18.93
C HIS A 390 10.68 -5.35 18.05
N ILE A 391 9.61 -4.80 18.64
CA ILE A 391 8.37 -4.50 17.91
C ILE A 391 8.34 -3.00 17.61
N LEU A 392 8.29 -2.64 16.33
CA LEU A 392 8.09 -1.26 15.87
C LEU A 392 6.84 -1.19 14.99
N PHE A 393 6.41 0.03 14.70
CA PHE A 393 5.42 0.33 13.68
C PHE A 393 5.99 1.39 12.74
N ALA A 394 5.66 1.30 11.46
CA ALA A 394 6.03 2.31 10.48
C ALA A 394 4.89 3.30 10.28
N VAL A 395 5.25 4.57 10.10
CA VAL A 395 4.34 5.65 9.72
C VAL A 395 4.79 6.21 8.37
N GLY A 396 3.84 6.42 7.46
CA GLY A 396 4.12 6.84 6.10
C GLY A 396 4.06 5.68 5.11
N GLY A 397 5.14 5.47 4.37
CA GLY A 397 5.18 4.71 3.13
C GLY A 397 4.63 5.50 1.96
N TRP A 398 4.78 4.97 0.76
CA TRP A 398 4.38 5.55 -0.53
C TRP A 398 3.03 6.31 -0.48
N ASP A 399 1.95 5.66 -0.06
CA ASP A 399 0.58 6.21 -0.13
C ASP A 399 0.22 7.20 1.01
N ASN A 400 0.99 7.25 2.11
CA ASN A 400 0.68 8.12 3.27
C ASN A 400 1.75 9.22 3.52
N SER A 401 2.85 9.23 2.77
CA SER A 401 3.95 10.19 2.93
C SER A 401 3.57 11.65 2.67
N GLN A 402 2.47 11.90 1.96
CA GLN A 402 1.93 13.22 1.60
C GLN A 402 1.79 14.23 2.75
N TYR A 403 1.67 13.79 4.02
CA TYR A 403 1.52 14.70 5.15
C TYR A 403 2.84 15.14 5.79
N PHE A 404 3.95 14.42 5.58
CA PHE A 404 5.22 14.66 6.29
C PHE A 404 5.74 16.08 6.13
N ALA A 405 5.82 16.61 4.90
CA ALA A 405 6.33 17.96 4.65
C ALA A 405 5.59 19.01 5.51
N SER A 406 4.24 18.94 5.54
CA SER A 406 3.41 19.86 6.30
C SER A 406 3.51 19.67 7.82
N VAL A 407 3.72 18.44 8.29
CA VAL A 407 3.82 18.10 9.72
C VAL A 407 5.22 18.41 10.26
N ALA A 408 6.27 18.18 9.46
CA ALA A 408 7.66 18.43 9.85
C ALA A 408 8.01 19.94 9.82
N ALA A 409 7.44 20.70 8.88
CA ALA A 409 7.68 22.15 8.78
C ALA A 409 7.08 22.95 9.96
N ASP A 410 5.91 22.57 10.46
CA ASP A 410 5.20 23.26 11.55
C ASP A 410 5.60 22.70 12.93
N PRO A 411 6.23 23.48 13.83
CA PRO A 411 6.64 22.99 15.15
C PRO A 411 5.50 22.49 16.06
N GLY A 412 4.29 23.04 15.89
CA GLY A 412 3.10 22.62 16.62
C GLY A 412 2.60 21.26 16.15
N LYS A 413 2.46 21.07 14.83
CA LYS A 413 2.11 19.76 14.24
C LYS A 413 3.18 18.71 14.51
N ARG A 414 4.46 19.06 14.36
CA ARG A 414 5.59 18.17 14.64
C ARG A 414 5.57 17.67 16.08
N LYS A 415 5.32 18.56 17.05
CA LYS A 415 5.13 18.20 18.45
C LYS A 415 3.89 17.33 18.69
N HIS A 416 2.78 17.61 18.01
CA HIS A 416 1.57 16.77 18.10
C HIS A 416 1.83 15.35 17.58
N PHE A 417 2.49 15.23 16.42
CA PHE A 417 2.91 13.96 15.83
C PHE A 417 3.85 13.15 16.72
N ILE A 418 4.89 13.79 17.25
CA ILE A 418 5.82 13.17 18.21
C ILE A 418 5.08 12.65 19.45
N ASN A 419 4.11 13.40 19.98
CA ASN A 419 3.30 12.95 21.12
C ASN A 419 2.37 11.79 20.75
N SER A 420 1.73 11.83 19.57
CA SER A 420 0.84 10.76 19.10
C SER A 420 1.61 9.44 18.87
N ILE A 421 2.85 9.50 18.36
CA ILE A 421 3.77 8.36 18.32
C ILE A 421 4.02 7.80 19.71
N VAL A 422 4.31 8.66 20.70
CA VAL A 422 4.55 8.23 22.09
C VAL A 422 3.31 7.59 22.71
N GLU A 423 2.14 8.16 22.48
CA GLU A 423 0.86 7.59 22.94
C GLU A 423 0.64 6.19 22.38
N PHE A 424 0.84 5.99 21.06
CA PHE A 424 0.75 4.68 20.42
C PHE A 424 1.77 3.67 20.98
N ILE A 425 3.03 4.09 21.21
CA ILE A 425 4.07 3.25 21.84
C ILE A 425 3.68 2.86 23.26
N VAL A 426 3.10 3.78 24.04
CA VAL A 426 2.72 3.56 25.45
C VAL A 426 1.43 2.74 25.58
N GLU A 427 0.44 2.93 24.70
CA GLU A 427 -0.80 2.13 24.63
C GLU A 427 -0.47 0.67 24.30
N HIS A 428 0.39 0.46 23.30
CA HIS A 428 0.71 -0.88 22.82
C HIS A 428 1.97 -1.48 23.48
N GLY A 429 2.73 -0.74 24.29
CA GLY A 429 3.91 -1.29 24.98
C GLY A 429 4.92 -1.91 24.02
N ILE A 430 5.19 -1.21 22.92
CA ILE A 430 6.14 -1.59 21.87
C ILE A 430 7.46 -0.83 22.03
N ASP A 431 8.41 -1.05 21.12
CA ASP A 431 9.83 -0.75 21.35
C ASP A 431 10.35 0.45 20.54
N GLY A 432 9.61 0.94 19.54
CA GLY A 432 10.01 2.10 18.74
C GLY A 432 9.05 2.45 17.60
N VAL A 433 9.50 3.36 16.74
CA VAL A 433 8.82 3.79 15.51
C VAL A 433 9.81 3.81 14.34
N ASP A 434 9.29 3.49 13.15
CA ASP A 434 9.97 3.64 11.88
C ASP A 434 9.32 4.78 11.08
N LEU A 435 10.12 5.73 10.60
CA LEU A 435 9.64 6.86 9.79
C LEU A 435 9.93 6.58 8.32
N ASP A 436 8.87 6.37 7.52
CA ASP A 436 8.97 6.04 6.11
C ASP A 436 8.46 7.21 5.26
N TRP A 437 9.31 8.22 5.06
CA TRP A 437 8.98 9.41 4.27
C TRP A 437 9.50 9.24 2.84
N GLU A 438 8.55 9.02 1.92
CA GLU A 438 8.75 8.90 0.47
C GLU A 438 8.19 10.12 -0.29
N TYR A 439 8.96 11.17 -0.59
CA TYR A 439 10.33 11.49 -0.18
C TYR A 439 10.43 12.99 0.20
N PRO A 440 11.39 13.41 1.04
CA PRO A 440 11.63 14.83 1.34
C PRO A 440 12.01 15.65 0.08
N ASP A 441 11.35 16.79 -0.18
CA ASP A 441 11.70 17.66 -1.32
C ASP A 441 12.69 18.78 -0.93
N MET A 442 13.64 19.04 -1.82
CA MET A 442 14.60 20.14 -1.75
C MET A 442 13.90 21.51 -1.62
N LYS A 443 12.76 21.71 -2.28
CA LYS A 443 12.11 23.03 -2.39
C LYS A 443 11.34 23.45 -1.12
N GLY A 444 10.95 22.51 -0.26
CA GLY A 444 10.19 22.77 0.97
C GLY A 444 11.04 23.05 2.21
N GLY A 445 12.37 22.88 2.12
CA GLY A 445 13.24 22.83 3.30
C GLY A 445 13.15 21.51 4.07
N ASP A 446 12.52 20.49 3.47
CA ASP A 446 12.19 19.21 4.12
C ASP A 446 13.43 18.49 4.66
N ARG A 447 14.57 18.58 3.95
CA ARG A 447 15.88 18.08 4.41
C ARG A 447 16.20 18.50 5.85
N ASN A 448 15.93 19.76 6.20
CA ASN A 448 16.21 20.29 7.54
C ASN A 448 15.05 20.00 8.52
N ASN A 449 13.80 20.03 8.04
CA ASN A 449 12.62 19.69 8.83
C ASN A 449 12.64 18.22 9.30
N HIS A 450 13.14 17.32 8.46
CA HIS A 450 13.32 15.89 8.75
C HIS A 450 14.33 15.69 9.89
N VAL A 451 15.48 16.39 9.86
CA VAL A 451 16.45 16.41 10.97
C VAL A 451 15.82 16.94 12.26
N ALA A 452 15.05 18.02 12.18
CA ALA A 452 14.37 18.60 13.35
C ALA A 452 13.36 17.62 13.97
N LEU A 453 12.56 16.94 13.14
CA LEU A 453 11.61 15.89 13.55
C LEU A 453 12.31 14.75 14.30
N ILE A 454 13.37 14.18 13.74
CA ILE A 454 14.06 13.04 14.34
C ILE A 454 14.76 13.45 15.65
N ARG A 455 15.37 14.65 15.69
CA ARG A 455 15.97 15.20 16.92
C ARG A 455 14.94 15.38 18.02
N GLU A 456 13.81 16.03 17.74
CA GLU A 456 12.77 16.31 18.75
C GLU A 456 12.05 15.02 19.19
N LEU A 457 11.89 14.05 18.29
CA LEU A 457 11.42 12.70 18.62
C LEU A 457 12.40 11.98 19.56
N ARG A 458 13.70 12.10 19.31
CA ARG A 458 14.77 11.54 20.16
C ARG A 458 14.75 12.12 21.57
N GLU A 459 14.66 13.44 21.67
CA GLU A 459 14.54 14.16 22.95
C GLU A 459 13.30 13.69 23.73
N ARG A 460 12.15 13.55 23.06
CA ARG A 460 10.92 13.04 23.68
C ARG A 460 11.04 11.57 24.12
N PHE A 461 11.72 10.72 23.34
CA PHE A 461 11.94 9.32 23.68
C PHE A 461 12.89 9.14 24.86
N ASP A 462 13.92 9.99 25.00
CA ASP A 462 14.84 9.96 26.15
C ASP A 462 14.13 10.44 27.44
N GLN A 463 13.21 11.40 27.33
CA GLN A 463 12.28 11.77 28.41
C GLN A 463 11.37 10.58 28.78
N LEU A 464 10.73 9.94 27.79
CA LEU A 464 9.83 8.80 28.00
C LEU A 464 10.56 7.60 28.65
N GLN A 465 11.80 7.34 28.25
CA GLN A 465 12.64 6.30 28.86
C GLN A 465 12.83 6.56 30.35
N THR A 466 13.10 7.82 30.72
CA THR A 466 13.24 8.27 32.12
C THR A 466 11.92 8.16 32.88
N GLU A 467 10.80 8.67 32.32
CA GLU A 467 9.45 8.59 32.88
C GLU A 467 9.01 7.16 33.19
N LYS A 468 9.34 6.20 32.30
CA LYS A 468 8.97 4.79 32.46
C LYS A 468 10.02 3.94 33.16
N ARG A 469 11.17 4.53 33.56
CA ARG A 469 12.35 3.83 34.13
C ARG A 469 12.85 2.67 33.25
N ARG A 470 12.68 2.81 31.93
CA ARG A 470 13.01 1.79 30.93
C ARG A 470 14.53 1.71 30.76
N GLN A 471 15.09 0.50 30.81
CA GLN A 471 16.52 0.23 30.67
C GLN A 471 16.94 0.31 29.21
N SER A 472 16.22 -0.39 28.31
CA SER A 472 16.44 -0.29 26.87
C SER A 472 15.90 1.01 26.30
N ARG A 473 16.64 1.53 25.31
CA ARG A 473 16.31 2.72 24.54
C ARG A 473 15.10 2.45 23.63
N TYR A 474 14.15 3.38 23.58
CA TYR A 474 13.13 3.38 22.52
C TYR A 474 13.78 3.68 21.17
N LEU A 475 13.47 2.88 20.15
CA LEU A 475 14.13 2.91 18.85
C LEU A 475 13.47 3.90 17.89
N ILE A 476 14.29 4.68 17.17
CA ILE A 476 13.87 5.48 16.02
C ILE A 476 14.61 4.93 14.80
N THR A 477 13.85 4.42 13.85
CA THR A 477 14.37 3.91 12.58
C THR A 477 13.74 4.68 11.42
N MET A 478 14.24 4.48 10.21
CA MET A 478 13.61 5.03 9.01
C MET A 478 13.80 4.11 7.81
N ALA A 479 12.80 4.09 6.93
CA ALA A 479 13.00 3.70 5.54
C ALA A 479 13.44 4.93 4.72
N SER A 480 14.19 4.69 3.64
CA SER A 480 14.75 5.77 2.81
C SER A 480 15.11 5.30 1.40
N ALA A 481 15.18 6.26 0.48
CA ALA A 481 15.34 6.01 -0.96
C ALA A 481 16.58 5.19 -1.33
N ALA A 482 16.59 4.64 -2.54
CA ALA A 482 17.80 4.12 -3.18
C ALA A 482 18.40 5.03 -4.26
N GLY A 483 17.58 5.84 -4.92
CA GLY A 483 17.98 6.68 -6.05
C GLY A 483 18.67 7.99 -5.64
N GLU A 484 19.84 8.30 -6.21
CA GLU A 484 20.66 9.45 -5.83
C GLU A 484 19.89 10.79 -5.86
N TRP A 485 18.98 10.97 -6.81
CA TRP A 485 18.19 12.20 -6.97
C TRP A 485 17.41 12.58 -5.70
N ASN A 486 16.90 11.59 -4.96
CA ASN A 486 16.29 11.80 -3.65
C ASN A 486 17.34 11.91 -2.54
N LEU A 487 18.41 11.12 -2.62
CA LEU A 487 19.45 11.02 -1.57
C LEU A 487 20.31 12.26 -1.39
N ARG A 488 20.65 12.93 -2.49
CA ARG A 488 21.56 14.08 -2.48
C ARG A 488 20.93 15.30 -1.84
N GLU A 489 19.66 15.56 -2.20
CA GLU A 489 18.97 16.79 -1.82
C GLU A 489 17.98 16.59 -0.64
N GLY A 490 17.39 15.40 -0.47
CA GLY A 490 16.37 15.15 0.54
C GLY A 490 16.89 14.80 1.94
N TYR A 491 18.14 14.36 2.10
CA TYR A 491 18.63 13.75 3.34
C TYR A 491 19.94 14.37 3.87
N ASP A 492 19.97 14.66 5.17
CA ASP A 492 21.21 14.91 5.92
C ASP A 492 21.61 13.66 6.71
N LEU A 493 22.23 12.69 6.03
CA LEU A 493 22.52 11.38 6.64
C LEU A 493 23.35 11.47 7.95
N PRO A 494 24.39 12.32 8.07
CA PRO A 494 25.10 12.52 9.34
C PRO A 494 24.23 13.11 10.46
N ALA A 495 23.40 14.12 10.18
CA ALA A 495 22.54 14.73 11.20
C ALA A 495 21.39 13.80 11.60
N ILE A 496 20.85 13.01 10.66
CA ILE A 496 19.84 11.97 10.89
C ILE A 496 20.38 10.88 11.82
N LEU A 497 21.52 10.26 11.48
CA LEU A 497 22.10 9.12 12.21
C LEU A 497 22.69 9.46 13.58
N LYS A 498 22.77 10.74 13.92
CA LYS A 498 23.03 11.22 15.28
C LYS A 498 21.85 10.96 16.23
N HIS A 499 20.63 10.86 15.69
CA HIS A 499 19.38 10.79 16.46
C HIS A 499 18.56 9.52 16.18
N ALA A 500 18.59 9.00 14.94
CA ALA A 500 18.06 7.69 14.58
C ALA A 500 19.05 6.56 14.92
N ASP A 501 18.54 5.40 15.30
CA ASP A 501 19.35 4.24 15.69
C ASP A 501 19.90 3.50 14.45
N PHE A 502 19.11 3.34 13.39
CA PHE A 502 19.55 2.85 12.08
C PHE A 502 18.61 3.25 10.92
N ILE A 503 19.11 3.10 9.69
CA ILE A 503 18.38 3.31 8.43
C ILE A 503 18.18 1.98 7.71
N ASN A 504 16.96 1.73 7.27
CA ASN A 504 16.57 0.73 6.30
C ASN A 504 16.65 1.35 4.90
N VAL A 505 17.66 1.00 4.10
CA VAL A 505 17.80 1.54 2.74
C VAL A 505 16.98 0.66 1.80
N MET A 506 16.02 1.24 1.09
CA MET A 506 15.12 0.53 0.19
C MET A 506 15.81 0.19 -1.13
N THR A 507 16.82 -0.69 -1.09
CA THR A 507 17.62 -1.12 -2.24
C THR A 507 16.85 -2.09 -3.16
N TYR A 508 15.67 -1.67 -3.59
CA TYR A 508 14.74 -2.31 -4.50
C TYR A 508 13.94 -1.24 -5.27
N ASP A 509 13.04 -1.67 -6.14
CA ASP A 509 12.27 -0.83 -7.07
C ASP A 509 13.10 0.12 -7.96
N TYR A 510 14.33 -0.25 -8.28
CA TYR A 510 15.15 0.47 -9.28
C TYR A 510 14.53 0.41 -10.69
N TYR A 511 13.79 -0.66 -11.00
CA TYR A 511 13.13 -0.89 -12.29
C TYR A 511 11.70 -1.42 -12.07
N GLY A 512 10.75 -0.89 -12.84
CA GLY A 512 9.34 -1.29 -12.85
C GLY A 512 8.60 -0.66 -14.04
N ALA A 513 7.39 -1.12 -14.33
CA ALA A 513 6.54 -0.61 -15.42
C ALA A 513 5.90 0.75 -15.06
N TRP A 514 6.74 1.75 -14.78
CA TRP A 514 6.35 3.08 -14.33
C TRP A 514 5.61 3.87 -15.41
N ARG A 515 4.71 4.80 -15.03
CA ARG A 515 4.09 5.78 -15.94
C ARG A 515 5.07 6.91 -16.31
N SER A 516 6.18 6.54 -16.93
CA SER A 516 7.20 7.46 -17.47
C SER A 516 8.00 6.77 -18.58
N LYS A 517 8.80 7.53 -19.33
CA LYS A 517 9.71 6.99 -20.36
C LYS A 517 10.66 5.89 -19.84
N TRP A 518 10.93 5.85 -18.54
CA TRP A 518 11.79 4.85 -17.91
C TRP A 518 11.07 3.51 -17.69
N GLY A 519 9.74 3.52 -17.54
CA GLY A 519 8.94 2.30 -17.42
C GLY A 519 8.92 1.43 -18.68
N ALA A 520 9.34 1.99 -19.81
CA ALA A 520 9.58 1.25 -21.04
C ALA A 520 10.67 0.19 -20.91
N TYR A 521 11.63 0.32 -19.99
CA TYR A 521 12.78 -0.58 -19.90
C TYR A 521 12.56 -1.65 -18.82
N THR A 522 12.58 -2.91 -19.25
CA THR A 522 12.60 -4.07 -18.35
C THR A 522 13.88 -4.07 -17.50
N GLY A 523 13.81 -4.63 -16.29
CA GLY A 523 14.97 -4.78 -15.42
C GLY A 523 14.63 -5.48 -14.10
N PRO A 524 15.64 -5.95 -13.34
CA PRO A 524 15.42 -6.52 -12.02
C PRO A 524 14.97 -5.44 -11.03
N PRO A 525 14.09 -5.74 -10.05
CA PRO A 525 13.68 -4.76 -9.05
C PRO A 525 14.86 -4.30 -8.18
N ALA A 526 15.83 -5.18 -7.91
CA ALA A 526 16.88 -4.95 -6.93
C ALA A 526 18.28 -5.46 -7.38
N PRO A 527 18.84 -4.95 -8.49
CA PRO A 527 20.18 -5.32 -8.93
C PRO A 527 21.23 -5.04 -7.85
N LEU A 528 22.10 -6.02 -7.58
CA LEU A 528 23.18 -5.86 -6.61
C LEU A 528 24.26 -4.91 -7.14
N TYR A 529 24.67 -5.10 -8.39
CA TYR A 529 25.69 -4.29 -9.06
C TYR A 529 25.16 -3.68 -10.36
N PHE A 530 25.92 -2.73 -10.90
CA PHE A 530 25.69 -2.22 -12.25
C PHE A 530 25.85 -3.31 -13.31
N GLY A 531 24.87 -3.37 -14.19
CA GLY A 531 24.90 -4.15 -15.42
C GLY A 531 23.84 -3.69 -16.41
N SER A 532 23.45 -2.42 -16.36
CA SER A 532 22.41 -1.82 -17.20
C SER A 532 22.97 -1.33 -18.54
N LEU A 533 22.05 -0.93 -19.41
CA LEU A 533 22.28 -0.53 -20.80
C LEU A 533 23.32 0.60 -20.94
N LYS A 534 24.09 0.57 -22.04
CA LYS A 534 24.99 1.68 -22.40
C LYS A 534 24.21 3.00 -22.49
N GLY A 535 24.70 4.04 -21.84
CA GLY A 535 24.07 5.36 -21.80
C GLY A 535 23.09 5.58 -20.62
N PHE A 536 22.78 4.55 -19.82
CA PHE A 536 22.04 4.71 -18.56
C PHE A 536 23.01 4.99 -17.41
N SER A 537 22.56 5.75 -16.40
CA SER A 537 23.38 5.96 -15.20
C SER A 537 23.67 4.62 -14.51
N GLY A 538 24.92 4.42 -14.13
CA GLY A 538 25.37 3.25 -13.41
C GLY A 538 24.99 3.19 -11.94
N LYS A 539 24.13 4.11 -11.47
CA LYS A 539 23.76 4.30 -10.06
C LYS A 539 22.49 3.54 -9.63
N LEU A 540 21.76 2.95 -10.58
CA LEU A 540 20.55 2.18 -10.32
C LEU A 540 20.85 0.74 -9.84
N ASN A 541 21.52 0.61 -8.69
CA ASN A 541 21.84 -0.66 -8.03
C ASN A 541 22.23 -0.49 -6.56
N ALA A 542 22.18 -1.59 -5.81
CA ALA A 542 22.44 -1.61 -4.38
C ALA A 542 23.89 -1.28 -3.99
N ASP A 543 24.89 -1.67 -4.81
CA ASP A 543 26.29 -1.32 -4.54
C ASP A 543 26.50 0.20 -4.52
N PHE A 544 25.94 0.92 -5.51
CA PHE A 544 25.94 2.38 -5.50
C PHE A 544 25.21 2.95 -4.28
N SER A 545 23.97 2.54 -4.01
CA SER A 545 23.18 3.12 -2.91
C SER A 545 23.87 2.88 -1.57
N MET A 546 24.27 1.64 -1.26
CA MET A 546 24.97 1.33 -0.01
C MET A 546 26.33 2.02 0.10
N LYS A 547 27.06 2.19 -1.01
CA LYS A 547 28.30 3.00 -1.06
C LYS A 547 28.03 4.45 -0.68
N TYR A 548 27.04 5.08 -1.32
CA TYR A 548 26.66 6.46 -1.06
C TYR A 548 26.35 6.68 0.43
N TYR A 549 25.46 5.85 1.00
CA TYR A 549 25.12 5.95 2.41
C TYR A 549 26.33 5.71 3.32
N ALA A 550 27.13 4.68 3.09
CA ALA A 550 28.29 4.37 3.94
C ALA A 550 29.34 5.49 3.92
N CYS A 551 29.61 6.06 2.75
CA CYS A 551 30.58 7.15 2.60
C CYS A 551 30.09 8.48 3.18
N LYS A 552 28.81 8.83 2.98
CA LYS A 552 28.23 10.09 3.47
C LYS A 552 27.98 10.05 4.98
N SER A 553 27.42 8.96 5.50
CA SER A 553 27.16 8.80 6.94
C SER A 553 28.39 8.52 7.78
N LYS A 554 29.37 7.78 7.21
CA LYS A 554 30.49 7.16 7.93
C LYS A 554 30.04 6.16 9.01
N SER A 555 28.82 5.63 8.91
CA SER A 555 28.21 4.71 9.88
C SER A 555 27.65 3.42 9.25
N PRO A 556 28.46 2.56 8.60
CA PRO A 556 27.96 1.36 7.91
C PRO A 556 27.20 0.38 8.83
N SER A 557 27.53 0.31 10.13
CA SER A 557 26.81 -0.56 11.09
C SER A 557 25.39 -0.07 11.45
N GLN A 558 25.03 1.14 11.03
CA GLN A 558 23.68 1.71 11.17
C GLN A 558 22.88 1.65 9.85
N LEU A 559 23.36 0.92 8.84
CA LEU A 559 22.71 0.80 7.53
C LEU A 559 22.27 -0.65 7.28
N ASN A 560 20.98 -0.89 7.11
CA ASN A 560 20.45 -2.18 6.68
C ASN A 560 20.13 -2.14 5.17
N MET A 561 20.53 -3.18 4.45
CA MET A 561 20.25 -3.31 3.01
C MET A 561 18.89 -3.97 2.79
N GLY A 562 18.02 -3.34 1.99
CA GLY A 562 16.70 -3.85 1.63
C GLY A 562 16.74 -5.01 0.62
N VAL A 563 15.97 -6.06 0.90
CA VAL A 563 15.73 -7.21 0.01
C VAL A 563 14.23 -7.40 -0.23
N PRO A 564 13.77 -7.42 -1.51
CA PRO A 564 12.36 -7.58 -1.83
C PRO A 564 11.97 -9.06 -1.89
N PHE A 565 10.89 -9.45 -1.21
CA PHE A 565 10.26 -10.77 -1.32
C PHE A 565 9.18 -10.80 -2.41
N TYR A 566 9.44 -10.09 -3.50
CA TYR A 566 8.56 -9.94 -4.66
C TYR A 566 9.39 -9.73 -5.93
N GLY A 567 8.73 -9.83 -7.09
CA GLY A 567 9.28 -9.40 -8.37
C GLY A 567 8.47 -8.27 -9.00
N ARG A 568 9.10 -7.54 -9.92
CA ARG A 568 8.47 -6.54 -10.80
C ARG A 568 8.37 -7.12 -12.21
N TYR A 569 7.21 -6.98 -12.85
CA TYR A 569 6.95 -7.56 -14.17
C TYR A 569 6.42 -6.55 -15.19
N TRP A 570 6.59 -6.91 -16.47
CA TRP A 570 6.14 -6.18 -17.65
C TRP A 570 5.41 -7.14 -18.61
N ARG A 571 4.43 -6.60 -19.34
CA ARG A 571 3.79 -7.21 -20.51
C ARG A 571 4.21 -6.45 -21.77
N ASN A 572 3.80 -6.95 -22.93
CA ASN A 572 4.07 -6.36 -24.26
C ASN A 572 5.56 -6.12 -24.54
N VAL A 573 6.42 -6.92 -23.91
CA VAL A 573 7.88 -6.86 -24.04
C VAL A 573 8.31 -7.21 -25.46
N GLY A 574 9.26 -6.44 -26.00
CA GLY A 574 9.82 -6.58 -27.34
C GLY A 574 11.11 -7.40 -27.39
N MET A 575 11.88 -7.17 -28.46
CA MET A 575 13.20 -7.77 -28.69
C MET A 575 14.26 -7.20 -27.73
N PRO A 576 15.37 -7.92 -27.48
CA PRO A 576 16.44 -7.42 -26.63
C PRO A 576 17.13 -6.22 -27.30
N ILE A 577 17.53 -5.26 -26.48
CA ILE A 577 18.17 -4.01 -26.93
C ILE A 577 19.62 -4.29 -27.36
N ASP A 578 20.28 -5.23 -26.69
CA ASP A 578 21.56 -5.82 -27.07
C ASP A 578 21.35 -7.33 -27.27
N ALA A 579 21.73 -7.87 -28.44
CA ALA A 579 21.57 -9.29 -28.75
C ALA A 579 22.41 -10.22 -27.85
N SER A 580 23.34 -9.69 -27.06
CA SER A 580 24.13 -10.42 -26.06
C SER A 580 23.53 -10.40 -24.65
N ASP A 581 22.42 -9.67 -24.42
CA ASP A 581 21.83 -9.47 -23.08
C ASP A 581 20.29 -9.51 -23.12
N ASP A 582 19.73 -10.70 -22.90
CA ASP A 582 18.30 -10.97 -22.98
C ASP A 582 17.45 -10.27 -21.90
N MET A 583 18.08 -9.75 -20.84
CA MET A 583 17.38 -9.14 -19.72
C MET A 583 16.86 -7.74 -20.05
N TRP A 584 17.58 -6.99 -20.90
CA TRP A 584 17.25 -5.59 -21.21
C TRP A 584 16.47 -5.47 -22.52
N ARG A 585 15.16 -5.27 -22.38
CA ARG A 585 14.16 -5.16 -23.46
C ARG A 585 13.29 -3.92 -23.27
N THR A 586 12.70 -3.43 -24.35
CA THR A 586 11.64 -2.41 -24.30
C THR A 586 10.25 -3.05 -24.24
N ALA A 587 9.40 -2.57 -23.33
CA ALA A 587 7.97 -2.82 -23.32
C ALA A 587 7.24 -1.81 -24.21
N GLN A 588 6.19 -2.23 -24.90
CA GLN A 588 5.33 -1.34 -25.67
C GLN A 588 4.25 -0.74 -24.78
N GLU A 589 4.05 0.57 -24.90
CA GLU A 589 3.00 1.31 -24.21
C GLU A 589 1.63 1.01 -24.83
N MET A 590 0.60 0.83 -23.99
CA MET A 590 -0.79 0.72 -24.40
C MET A 590 -1.60 1.81 -23.71
N ASN A 591 -2.28 2.65 -24.51
CA ASN A 591 -3.13 3.74 -24.02
C ASN A 591 -2.45 4.69 -22.99
N GLY A 592 -1.15 4.98 -23.16
CA GLY A 592 -0.39 5.84 -22.23
C GLY A 592 0.12 5.13 -20.96
N ILE A 593 0.13 3.80 -20.95
CA ILE A 593 0.54 2.98 -19.80
C ILE A 593 1.43 1.83 -20.26
N PHE A 594 2.56 1.61 -19.58
CA PHE A 594 3.31 0.36 -19.67
C PHE A 594 2.63 -0.69 -18.78
N GLU A 595 2.10 -1.75 -19.40
CA GLU A 595 1.44 -2.82 -18.64
C GLU A 595 2.46 -3.63 -17.83
N GLY A 596 2.22 -3.74 -16.52
CA GLY A 596 3.11 -4.43 -15.60
C GLY A 596 2.62 -4.29 -14.15
N GLY A 597 3.45 -4.72 -13.20
CA GLY A 597 3.09 -4.67 -11.78
C GLY A 597 4.15 -5.29 -10.87
N TYR A 598 3.73 -5.66 -9.66
CA TYR A 598 4.53 -6.48 -8.74
C TYR A 598 3.83 -7.81 -8.45
N VAL A 599 4.58 -8.82 -8.01
CA VAL A 599 4.06 -10.13 -7.62
C VAL A 599 4.91 -10.70 -6.48
N GLY A 600 4.28 -11.02 -5.34
CA GLY A 600 4.96 -11.61 -4.17
C GLY A 600 5.56 -12.98 -4.48
N TRP A 601 6.67 -13.34 -3.83
CA TRP A 601 7.37 -14.63 -4.03
C TRP A 601 6.46 -15.85 -3.91
N ARG A 602 5.50 -15.81 -2.98
CA ARG A 602 4.46 -16.83 -2.77
C ARG A 602 3.43 -16.96 -3.90
N ASN A 603 3.26 -15.90 -4.71
CA ASN A 603 2.23 -15.82 -5.74
C ASN A 603 2.76 -16.13 -7.14
N LEU A 604 4.08 -16.14 -7.34
CA LEU A 604 4.73 -16.33 -8.64
C LEU A 604 4.12 -17.47 -9.47
N GLU A 605 4.07 -18.69 -8.92
CA GLU A 605 3.55 -19.85 -9.64
C GLU A 605 2.03 -19.78 -9.88
N ARG A 606 1.27 -19.22 -8.93
CA ARG A 606 -0.18 -19.00 -9.07
C ARG A 606 -0.51 -17.99 -10.19
N GLU A 607 0.39 -17.05 -10.43
CA GLU A 607 0.29 -16.05 -11.50
C GLU A 607 1.00 -16.47 -12.80
N GLY A 608 1.39 -17.75 -12.91
CA GLY A 608 1.92 -18.35 -14.14
C GLY A 608 3.43 -18.23 -14.33
N TRP A 609 4.17 -17.75 -13.34
CA TRP A 609 5.63 -17.64 -13.38
C TRP A 609 6.28 -18.93 -12.86
N ASN A 610 6.82 -19.74 -13.77
CA ASN A 610 7.61 -20.92 -13.41
C ASN A 610 8.97 -20.48 -12.84
N LYS A 611 9.15 -20.58 -11.51
CA LYS A 611 10.41 -20.27 -10.81
C LYS A 611 11.61 -21.05 -11.38
N GLY A 612 11.40 -22.29 -11.83
CA GLY A 612 12.43 -23.14 -12.44
C GLY A 612 12.85 -22.72 -13.85
N ALA A 613 12.14 -21.79 -14.50
CA ALA A 613 12.51 -21.21 -15.79
C ALA A 613 13.37 -19.94 -15.66
N ALA A 614 13.84 -19.62 -14.45
CA ALA A 614 14.63 -18.43 -14.19
C ALA A 614 16.02 -18.47 -14.85
N SER A 615 16.30 -17.45 -15.66
CA SER A 615 17.63 -17.13 -16.17
C SER A 615 18.40 -16.29 -15.16
N TRP A 616 19.74 -16.32 -15.23
CA TRP A 616 20.62 -15.57 -14.32
C TRP A 616 21.37 -14.49 -15.08
N HIS A 617 21.21 -13.22 -14.69
CA HIS A 617 22.02 -12.14 -15.23
C HIS A 617 23.23 -11.86 -14.33
N ASP A 618 24.42 -12.21 -14.84
CA ASP A 618 25.60 -12.28 -13.97
C ASP A 618 26.15 -10.92 -13.52
N LYS A 619 26.02 -9.87 -14.34
CA LYS A 619 26.52 -8.53 -13.96
C LYS A 619 25.75 -7.96 -12.77
N THR A 620 24.41 -8.05 -12.77
CA THR A 620 23.56 -7.53 -11.68
C THR A 620 23.38 -8.50 -10.52
N LYS A 621 23.76 -9.77 -10.70
CA LYS A 621 23.54 -10.89 -9.75
C LYS A 621 22.06 -11.09 -9.38
N THR A 622 21.19 -11.10 -10.39
CA THR A 622 19.74 -11.25 -10.22
C THR A 622 19.13 -12.30 -11.14
N PRO A 623 18.12 -13.06 -10.70
CA PRO A 623 17.31 -13.90 -11.57
C PRO A 623 16.28 -13.06 -12.35
N TYR A 624 15.88 -13.57 -13.51
CA TYR A 624 14.74 -13.07 -14.27
C TYR A 624 14.05 -14.21 -15.02
N ILE A 625 12.75 -14.07 -15.29
CA ILE A 625 11.99 -14.98 -16.16
C ILE A 625 11.55 -14.18 -17.38
N LEU A 626 11.86 -14.70 -18.56
CA LEU A 626 11.46 -14.15 -19.85
C LEU A 626 10.58 -15.18 -20.57
N ASN A 627 9.33 -14.81 -20.85
CA ASN A 627 8.44 -15.57 -21.72
C ASN A 627 8.25 -14.78 -23.02
N THR A 628 9.06 -15.11 -24.03
CA THR A 628 9.05 -14.44 -25.34
C THR A 628 7.73 -14.63 -26.08
N GLY A 629 7.10 -15.82 -25.98
CA GLY A 629 5.81 -16.11 -26.60
C GLY A 629 4.65 -15.31 -26.00
N ALA A 630 4.59 -15.19 -24.68
CA ALA A 630 3.62 -14.35 -23.97
C ALA A 630 4.01 -12.86 -23.91
N ARG A 631 5.20 -12.50 -24.42
CA ARG A 631 5.80 -11.15 -24.36
C ARG A 631 5.84 -10.58 -22.93
N MET A 632 6.24 -11.42 -21.98
CA MET A 632 6.27 -11.11 -20.56
C MET A 632 7.69 -11.23 -19.98
N PHE A 633 8.05 -10.31 -19.09
CA PHE A 633 9.31 -10.29 -18.35
C PHE A 633 9.03 -10.11 -16.86
N LEU A 634 9.77 -10.81 -16.00
CA LEU A 634 9.76 -10.67 -14.55
C LEU A 634 11.19 -10.63 -14.03
N GLY A 635 11.55 -9.58 -13.30
CA GLY A 635 12.73 -9.55 -12.44
C GLY A 635 12.32 -9.78 -10.99
N PHE A 636 13.09 -10.54 -10.21
CA PHE A 636 12.72 -10.92 -8.84
C PHE A 636 13.96 -11.29 -8.00
N GLU A 637 13.76 -11.66 -6.74
CA GLU A 637 14.77 -12.33 -5.91
C GLU A 637 14.54 -13.83 -5.86
N ASN A 638 15.61 -14.61 -5.78
CA ASN A 638 15.59 -16.00 -5.39
C ASN A 638 16.71 -16.30 -4.38
N GLU A 639 16.81 -17.55 -3.96
CA GLU A 639 17.81 -18.00 -2.99
C GLU A 639 19.24 -17.65 -3.44
N LYS A 640 19.54 -17.76 -4.74
CA LYS A 640 20.86 -17.42 -5.30
C LYS A 640 21.18 -15.94 -5.19
N SER A 641 20.27 -15.03 -5.55
CA SER A 641 20.52 -13.58 -5.43
C SER A 641 20.53 -13.12 -3.97
N LEU A 642 19.70 -13.71 -3.11
CA LEU A 642 19.76 -13.43 -1.67
C LEU A 642 21.09 -13.91 -1.04
N HIS A 643 21.65 -15.06 -1.46
CA HIS A 643 23.00 -15.46 -1.04
C HIS A 643 24.08 -14.43 -1.44
N GLU A 644 24.05 -13.92 -2.67
CA GLU A 644 24.97 -12.86 -3.12
C GLU A 644 24.81 -11.57 -2.29
N LYS A 645 23.57 -11.21 -1.93
CA LYS A 645 23.27 -10.04 -1.08
C LYS A 645 23.66 -10.21 0.38
N ILE A 646 23.47 -11.40 0.96
CA ILE A 646 23.96 -11.78 2.29
C ILE A 646 25.48 -11.65 2.32
N LYS A 647 26.18 -12.22 1.31
CA LYS A 647 27.63 -12.08 1.18
C LYS A 647 28.04 -10.61 1.06
N TYR A 648 27.38 -9.84 0.20
CA TYR A 648 27.66 -8.41 0.03
C TYR A 648 27.51 -7.62 1.34
N ALA A 649 26.40 -7.81 2.07
CA ALA A 649 26.15 -7.11 3.33
C ALA A 649 27.18 -7.45 4.41
N THR A 650 27.64 -8.71 4.41
CA THR A 650 28.74 -9.21 5.25
C THR A 650 30.06 -8.56 4.87
N ASP A 651 30.51 -8.72 3.62
CA ASP A 651 31.78 -8.19 3.09
C ASP A 651 31.89 -6.67 3.25
N ARG A 652 30.75 -5.95 3.18
CA ARG A 652 30.69 -4.49 3.32
C ARG A 652 30.45 -4.00 4.74
N ASN A 653 30.43 -4.88 5.74
CA ASN A 653 30.24 -4.57 7.16
C ASN A 653 28.94 -3.77 7.44
N LEU A 654 27.86 -4.09 6.73
CA LEU A 654 26.57 -3.41 6.90
C LEU A 654 25.93 -3.74 8.27
N GLY A 655 24.99 -2.90 8.71
CA GLY A 655 24.24 -3.07 9.95
C GLY A 655 23.25 -4.23 9.95
N GLY A 656 22.88 -4.73 8.78
CA GLY A 656 21.91 -5.81 8.66
C GLY A 656 21.26 -5.94 7.28
N LEU A 657 20.23 -6.78 7.23
CA LEU A 657 19.30 -6.92 6.11
C LEU A 657 17.90 -6.50 6.55
N MET A 658 17.16 -5.88 5.63
CA MET A 658 15.78 -5.47 5.80
C MET A 658 14.91 -6.14 4.73
N ILE A 659 13.76 -6.68 5.11
CA ILE A 659 12.88 -7.47 4.24
C ILE A 659 11.58 -6.71 3.97
N TRP A 660 11.25 -6.51 2.69
CA TRP A 660 9.93 -6.07 2.23
C TRP A 660 9.26 -7.15 1.37
N ALA A 661 8.23 -7.86 1.82
CA ALA A 661 7.67 -7.92 3.17
C ALA A 661 7.42 -9.38 3.56
N LEU A 662 7.35 -9.68 4.85
CA LEU A 662 7.30 -11.04 5.41
C LEU A 662 6.08 -11.84 4.91
N ASP A 663 4.96 -11.16 4.69
CA ASP A 663 3.72 -11.75 4.19
C ASP A 663 3.73 -12.08 2.68
N LEU A 664 4.77 -11.65 1.95
CA LEU A 664 5.01 -11.98 0.54
C LEU A 664 5.84 -13.27 0.35
N ASP A 665 6.49 -13.76 1.41
CA ASP A 665 7.18 -15.06 1.39
C ASP A 665 6.19 -16.23 1.33
N ASP A 666 6.68 -17.38 0.87
CA ASP A 666 5.89 -18.61 0.74
C ASP A 666 5.63 -19.29 2.09
N ASP A 667 4.72 -20.26 2.10
CA ASP A 667 4.29 -20.91 3.33
C ASP A 667 5.36 -21.80 3.99
N ALA A 668 6.51 -22.01 3.33
CA ALA A 668 7.70 -22.65 3.88
C ALA A 668 8.72 -21.65 4.48
N ASP A 669 8.47 -20.34 4.37
CA ASP A 669 9.39 -19.26 4.72
C ASP A 669 10.73 -19.35 3.96
N THR A 670 10.72 -19.77 2.69
CA THR A 670 11.94 -20.09 1.92
C THR A 670 12.97 -18.95 1.95
N LEU A 671 12.55 -17.71 1.68
CA LEU A 671 13.46 -16.57 1.61
C LEU A 671 13.85 -16.07 3.02
N LEU A 672 12.93 -16.09 3.98
CA LEU A 672 13.21 -15.71 5.37
C LEU A 672 14.14 -16.70 6.08
N ASN A 673 14.02 -18.01 5.84
CA ASN A 673 14.91 -19.03 6.37
C ASN A 673 16.36 -18.77 5.93
N LEU A 674 16.55 -18.46 4.65
CA LEU A 674 17.85 -18.08 4.10
C LEU A 674 18.38 -16.80 4.78
N VAL A 675 17.61 -15.71 4.75
CA VAL A 675 18.05 -14.41 5.30
C VAL A 675 18.34 -14.47 6.81
N SER A 676 17.55 -15.22 7.59
CA SER A 676 17.76 -15.37 9.04
C SER A 676 18.91 -16.31 9.43
N SER A 677 19.36 -17.17 8.52
CA SER A 677 20.54 -18.03 8.69
C SER A 677 21.88 -17.30 8.43
N ALA A 678 21.85 -16.05 7.96
CA ALA A 678 23.02 -15.29 7.55
C ALA A 678 24.02 -15.02 8.70
N ASP A 679 25.28 -15.44 8.53
CA ASP A 679 26.39 -15.04 9.41
C ASP A 679 26.95 -13.66 9.03
N LEU A 680 26.15 -12.62 9.25
CA LEU A 680 26.58 -11.23 9.08
C LEU A 680 27.64 -10.81 10.12
N CYS A 681 27.87 -11.62 11.17
CA CYS A 681 28.86 -11.33 12.21
C CYS A 681 30.30 -11.49 11.72
N SER A 682 30.54 -12.40 10.77
CA SER A 682 31.83 -12.59 10.12
C SER A 682 32.35 -11.34 9.38
N GLY A 683 31.46 -10.41 9.00
CA GLY A 683 31.78 -9.13 8.36
C GLY A 683 32.42 -8.07 9.26
N GLY A 684 32.64 -8.38 10.54
CA GLY A 684 33.19 -7.46 11.53
C GLY A 684 32.15 -6.58 12.22
N SER A 685 32.64 -5.67 13.06
CA SER A 685 31.83 -4.81 13.93
C SER A 685 32.25 -3.34 13.87
N GLY A 686 31.34 -2.44 14.24
CA GLY A 686 31.60 -0.99 14.23
C GLY A 686 31.61 -0.38 12.82
N ASN A 687 32.12 0.84 12.71
CA ASN A 687 31.92 1.71 11.54
C ASN A 687 33.09 1.70 10.53
N THR A 688 33.81 0.59 10.41
CA THR A 688 34.86 0.43 9.38
C THR A 688 34.24 0.51 7.99
N ILE A 689 34.61 1.54 7.23
CA ILE A 689 34.17 1.75 5.84
C ILE A 689 35.04 0.90 4.91
N THR A 690 34.41 -0.05 4.24
CA THR A 690 35.04 -0.98 3.27
C THR A 690 35.04 -0.45 1.83
N TYR A 691 34.39 0.69 1.61
CA TYR A 691 34.21 1.34 0.31
C TYR A 691 35.31 2.39 0.04
N THR A 692 35.77 2.48 -1.22
CA THR A 692 36.58 3.62 -1.67
C THR A 692 35.67 4.82 -1.96
N CYS A 693 35.59 5.76 -1.02
CA CYS A 693 34.73 6.93 -1.12
C CYS A 693 35.28 8.00 -2.06
N ASN A 694 34.37 8.71 -2.72
CA ASN A 694 34.67 9.94 -3.46
C ASN A 694 35.18 11.03 -2.49
N PRO A 695 36.33 11.68 -2.75
CA PRO A 695 36.91 12.66 -1.83
C PRO A 695 36.23 14.03 -1.84
N ILE A 696 35.25 14.27 -2.72
CA ILE A 696 34.56 15.56 -2.84
C ILE A 696 33.04 15.41 -2.75
N ASP A 697 32.39 16.46 -2.25
CA ASP A 697 30.92 16.56 -2.20
C ASP A 697 30.34 17.37 -3.37
N ASP A 698 31.14 18.27 -3.97
CA ASP A 698 30.71 19.14 -5.07
C ASP A 698 30.65 18.41 -6.42
N VAL A 699 29.63 18.71 -7.23
CA VAL A 699 29.44 18.11 -8.55
C VAL A 699 30.40 18.77 -9.54
N ARG A 700 31.29 17.96 -10.11
CA ARG A 700 32.30 18.37 -11.11
C ARG A 700 32.20 17.60 -12.42
N TRP A 701 31.03 17.06 -12.74
CA TRP A 701 30.81 16.25 -13.94
C TRP A 701 29.48 16.64 -14.59
N TRP A 702 29.43 16.55 -15.92
CA TRP A 702 28.22 16.87 -16.69
C TRP A 702 27.36 15.63 -16.90
N THR A 703 26.07 15.76 -16.58
CA THR A 703 25.06 14.70 -16.61
C THR A 703 23.79 15.20 -17.32
N PRO A 704 22.93 14.31 -17.83
CA PRO A 704 21.64 14.73 -18.42
C PRO A 704 20.74 15.51 -17.44
N GLU A 705 20.96 15.40 -16.14
CA GLU A 705 20.21 16.11 -15.09
C GLU A 705 20.70 17.54 -14.85
N ASN A 706 21.98 17.85 -15.14
CA ASN A 706 22.60 19.16 -14.86
C ASN A 706 23.11 19.90 -16.10
N SER A 707 22.89 19.36 -17.31
CA SER A 707 23.39 19.94 -18.56
C SER A 707 22.53 19.62 -19.78
N ASP A 708 22.70 20.42 -20.83
CA ASP A 708 22.16 20.16 -22.16
C ASP A 708 23.06 19.19 -22.97
N GLU A 709 22.53 18.69 -24.09
CA GLU A 709 23.20 17.74 -24.98
C GLU A 709 24.55 18.23 -25.53
N SER A 710 24.82 19.54 -25.56
CA SER A 710 26.12 20.06 -26.01
C SER A 710 27.23 19.85 -24.99
N ARG A 711 26.89 19.68 -23.69
CA ARG A 711 27.84 19.56 -22.56
C ARG A 711 27.80 18.22 -21.86
N GLN A 712 26.68 17.49 -21.95
CA GLN A 712 26.46 16.22 -21.27
C GLN A 712 27.65 15.27 -21.46
N GLY A 713 28.17 14.75 -20.34
CA GLY A 713 29.28 13.83 -20.32
C GLY A 713 30.64 14.40 -20.72
N GLN A 714 30.79 15.70 -21.04
CA GLN A 714 32.12 16.25 -21.35
C GLN A 714 33.06 16.19 -20.13
N CYS A 715 34.34 15.92 -20.36
CA CYS A 715 35.39 15.85 -19.35
C CYS A 715 36.75 16.34 -19.85
N GLY A 716 37.65 16.66 -18.92
CA GLY A 716 39.02 17.09 -19.21
C GLY A 716 39.15 18.57 -19.56
N ARG A 717 40.36 18.97 -19.98
CA ARG A 717 40.77 20.40 -20.03
C ARG A 717 40.27 21.16 -21.27
N SER A 718 39.69 20.45 -22.25
CA SER A 718 38.99 21.06 -23.40
C SER A 718 37.49 21.30 -23.16
N ALA A 719 36.92 20.71 -22.10
CA ALA A 719 35.48 20.71 -21.84
C ALA A 719 34.96 22.01 -21.19
N THR A 720 33.65 22.25 -21.29
CA THR A 720 32.97 23.40 -20.68
C THR A 720 33.11 23.37 -19.16
N LEU A 721 33.53 24.48 -18.54
CA LEU A 721 33.75 24.52 -17.09
C LEU A 721 32.46 24.38 -16.29
N ILE A 722 32.51 23.56 -15.23
CA ILE A 722 31.45 23.40 -14.23
C ILE A 722 31.87 24.09 -12.94
N ASN A 723 31.11 25.08 -12.47
CA ASN A 723 31.44 25.89 -11.27
C ASN A 723 32.87 26.49 -11.25
N GLY A 724 33.42 26.77 -12.45
CA GLY A 724 34.80 27.27 -12.62
C GLY A 724 35.90 26.19 -12.56
N TYR A 725 35.52 24.91 -12.50
CA TYR A 725 36.42 23.75 -12.58
C TYR A 725 36.37 23.11 -13.98
N TYR A 726 37.47 22.49 -14.41
CA TYR A 726 37.44 21.54 -15.51
C TYR A 726 36.62 20.32 -15.07
N PRO A 727 35.66 19.84 -15.90
CA PRO A 727 34.85 18.70 -15.52
C PRO A 727 35.67 17.41 -15.52
N VAL A 728 35.44 16.58 -14.51
CA VAL A 728 35.92 15.20 -14.39
C VAL A 728 34.78 14.24 -14.72
N CYS A 729 35.00 12.94 -14.54
CA CYS A 729 33.93 11.93 -14.59
C CYS A 729 33.59 11.43 -13.19
N ASP A 730 32.36 10.98 -13.00
CA ASP A 730 31.83 10.58 -11.69
C ASP A 730 32.45 9.24 -11.24
N PRO A 731 33.25 9.20 -10.14
CA PRO A 731 33.91 7.98 -9.69
C PRO A 731 32.93 6.94 -9.13
N ASP A 732 31.73 7.38 -8.74
CA ASP A 732 30.68 6.54 -8.16
C ASP A 732 29.75 5.98 -9.24
N ASP A 733 29.69 6.55 -10.45
CA ASP A 733 28.93 6.04 -11.59
C ASP A 733 29.74 5.02 -12.44
N PRO A 734 29.53 3.70 -12.31
CA PRO A 734 30.26 2.71 -13.12
C PRO A 734 30.01 2.84 -14.64
N GLY A 735 28.90 3.43 -15.07
CA GLY A 735 28.60 3.66 -16.49
C GLY A 735 29.37 4.83 -17.09
N PHE A 736 29.77 5.81 -16.27
CA PHE A 736 30.35 7.09 -16.70
C PHE A 736 31.61 7.51 -15.93
N SER A 737 32.36 6.58 -15.32
CA SER A 737 33.50 6.92 -14.44
C SER A 737 34.86 7.15 -15.10
N CYS A 738 34.99 6.92 -16.40
CA CYS A 738 36.25 7.09 -17.12
C CYS A 738 36.17 8.22 -18.15
N CYS A 739 37.11 9.15 -18.13
CA CYS A 739 37.25 10.17 -19.18
C CYS A 739 38.08 9.59 -20.33
N GLY A 740 37.44 9.38 -21.49
CA GLY A 740 38.09 8.89 -22.69
C GLY A 740 38.90 9.97 -23.42
N ALA A 741 39.79 9.56 -24.32
CA ALA A 741 40.65 10.47 -25.11
C ALA A 741 39.89 11.57 -25.88
N ALA A 742 38.62 11.34 -26.21
CA ALA A 742 37.76 12.31 -26.89
C ALA A 742 37.24 13.44 -25.96
N GLY A 743 37.53 13.41 -24.65
CA GLY A 743 36.99 14.37 -23.68
C GLY A 743 35.54 14.09 -23.30
N TYR A 744 35.13 12.82 -23.28
CA TYR A 744 33.80 12.39 -22.83
C TYR A 744 33.89 11.24 -21.81
N CYS A 745 32.96 11.25 -20.85
CA CYS A 745 32.79 10.24 -19.84
C CYS A 745 32.08 8.99 -20.38
N GLY A 746 32.52 7.83 -19.90
CA GLY A 746 31.91 6.54 -20.24
C GLY A 746 32.55 5.39 -19.47
N SER A 747 32.40 4.19 -20.02
CA SER A 747 32.83 2.93 -19.41
C SER A 747 33.27 1.91 -20.46
N GLY A 748 34.10 0.95 -20.07
CA GLY A 748 34.72 -0.02 -20.99
C GLY A 748 36.01 0.50 -21.64
N LYS A 749 36.59 -0.31 -22.53
CA LYS A 749 37.96 -0.13 -23.02
C LYS A 749 38.23 1.22 -23.67
N GLU A 750 37.29 1.69 -24.50
CA GLU A 750 37.41 2.96 -25.23
C GLU A 750 37.50 4.20 -24.33
N TYR A 751 36.97 4.12 -23.09
CA TYR A 751 37.02 5.20 -22.10
C TYR A 751 38.04 4.97 -20.98
N CYS A 752 38.36 3.71 -20.65
CA CYS A 752 39.12 3.36 -19.44
C CYS A 752 40.52 2.76 -19.68
N GLU A 753 40.85 2.31 -20.91
CA GLU A 753 42.07 1.56 -21.22
C GLU A 753 43.00 2.23 -22.26
N CYS A 754 42.80 3.52 -22.58
CA CYS A 754 43.69 4.27 -23.48
C CYS A 754 44.78 5.06 -22.76
N ASP A 755 45.89 5.36 -23.44
CA ASP A 755 47.07 6.03 -22.84
C ASP A 755 46.78 7.40 -22.20
N THR A 756 45.78 8.13 -22.72
CA THR A 756 45.35 9.44 -22.21
C THR A 756 44.04 9.38 -21.41
N CYS A 757 43.53 8.18 -21.13
CA CYS A 757 42.26 7.99 -20.43
C CYS A 757 42.44 8.14 -18.91
N VAL A 758 41.49 8.82 -18.25
CA VAL A 758 41.52 9.00 -16.78
C VAL A 758 40.38 8.20 -16.14
N ASN A 759 40.72 7.16 -15.40
CA ASN A 759 39.76 6.29 -14.72
C ASN A 759 39.57 6.71 -13.26
N TYR A 760 38.55 7.55 -13.01
CA TYR A 760 38.27 8.10 -11.69
C TYR A 760 37.68 7.07 -10.72
N ARG A 761 37.05 5.98 -11.19
CA ARG A 761 36.59 4.88 -10.32
C ARG A 761 37.75 4.05 -9.77
N LYS A 762 38.86 3.91 -10.52
CA LYS A 762 40.05 3.15 -10.11
C LYS A 762 40.89 3.91 -9.08
N ASP A 763 41.03 5.23 -9.22
CA ASP A 763 41.61 6.10 -8.20
C ASP A 763 40.77 7.39 -8.04
N PRO A 764 39.75 7.39 -7.15
CA PRO A 764 38.93 8.57 -6.89
C PRO A 764 39.71 9.78 -6.37
N MET A 765 40.91 9.59 -5.81
CA MET A 765 41.77 10.69 -5.38
C MET A 765 42.33 11.50 -6.56
N THR A 766 42.27 10.97 -7.80
CA THR A 766 42.65 11.72 -9.01
C THR A 766 41.88 13.04 -9.15
N ILE A 767 40.61 13.05 -8.70
CA ILE A 767 39.72 14.23 -8.71
C ILE A 767 40.28 15.43 -7.93
N ILE A 768 41.21 15.22 -6.99
CA ILE A 768 41.86 16.31 -6.24
C ILE A 768 43.35 16.50 -6.58
N LYS A 769 43.94 15.63 -7.40
CA LYS A 769 45.39 15.66 -7.74
C LYS A 769 45.69 16.54 -8.96
N GLU A 770 44.76 16.68 -9.89
CA GLU A 770 44.91 17.53 -11.07
C GLU A 770 44.68 19.02 -10.76
N PRO A 771 45.18 19.95 -11.60
CA PRO A 771 44.72 21.34 -11.60
C PRO A 771 43.25 21.38 -12.03
N ILE A 772 42.36 21.23 -11.05
CA ILE A 772 40.90 21.19 -11.23
C ILE A 772 40.31 22.54 -11.66
N LYS A 773 40.99 23.66 -11.41
CA LYS A 773 40.62 24.98 -11.93
C LYS A 773 41.62 25.41 -13.00
N PRO A 774 41.19 26.19 -14.01
CA PRO A 774 42.10 26.83 -14.93
C PRO A 774 43.17 27.65 -14.20
N THR A 775 44.45 27.54 -14.60
CA THR A 775 45.54 28.30 -13.95
C THR A 775 45.48 29.81 -14.20
N ARG A 776 44.68 30.24 -15.19
CA ARG A 776 44.38 31.63 -15.53
C ARG A 776 42.95 31.74 -16.10
N PRO A 777 42.35 32.94 -16.15
CA PRO A 777 41.01 33.12 -16.75
C PRO A 777 40.92 32.55 -18.16
N VAL A 778 39.78 31.95 -18.51
CA VAL A 778 39.57 31.31 -19.81
C VAL A 778 39.73 32.32 -20.94
N GLN A 779 40.67 32.02 -21.83
CA GLN A 779 40.98 32.77 -23.04
C GLN A 779 41.10 31.86 -24.28
N TRP A 780 40.60 30.64 -24.20
CA TRP A 780 40.61 29.62 -25.27
C TRP A 780 39.19 29.11 -25.50
N TYR A 781 38.97 28.53 -26.68
CA TYR A 781 37.67 27.92 -27.02
C TYR A 781 37.52 26.55 -26.35
N LEU A 782 36.32 26.30 -25.81
CA LEU A 782 35.93 25.06 -25.16
C LEU A 782 35.11 24.17 -26.12
N MET A 783 34.83 22.93 -25.75
CA MET A 783 34.09 21.98 -26.60
C MET A 783 32.66 22.43 -26.92
N SER A 784 32.01 23.22 -26.06
CA SER A 784 30.69 23.83 -26.34
C SER A 784 30.73 25.04 -27.27
N ASP A 785 31.90 25.53 -27.67
CA ASP A 785 31.98 26.61 -28.66
C ASP A 785 31.68 26.13 -30.07
N ALA A 786 31.09 27.02 -30.86
CA ALA A 786 30.65 26.74 -32.22
C ALA A 786 31.76 26.15 -33.11
N ASP A 787 31.35 25.22 -33.98
CA ASP A 787 32.19 24.56 -34.96
C ASP A 787 33.06 25.56 -35.77
N GLY A 788 34.31 25.19 -36.00
CA GLY A 788 35.32 26.06 -36.61
C GLY A 788 36.10 26.96 -35.64
N LYS A 789 35.62 27.18 -34.40
CA LYS A 789 36.38 27.88 -33.34
C LYS A 789 37.22 26.96 -32.46
N ARG A 790 36.72 25.74 -32.20
CA ARG A 790 37.37 24.75 -31.32
C ARG A 790 38.80 24.46 -31.78
N GLY A 791 39.76 24.47 -30.84
CA GLY A 791 41.17 24.24 -31.14
C GLY A 791 41.86 25.32 -31.97
N ARG A 792 41.26 26.52 -32.11
CA ARG A 792 41.88 27.67 -32.79
C ARG A 792 42.47 28.68 -31.80
N CYS A 793 43.46 29.43 -32.28
CA CYS A 793 44.20 30.42 -31.50
C CYS A 793 44.76 31.53 -32.42
N GLY A 794 45.31 32.58 -31.80
CA GLY A 794 45.97 33.67 -32.51
C GLY A 794 45.05 34.82 -32.91
N LYS A 795 45.61 35.78 -33.63
CA LYS A 795 44.96 37.06 -33.99
C LYS A 795 43.82 36.91 -35.00
N ASP A 796 43.85 35.86 -35.82
CA ASP A 796 42.98 35.65 -36.98
C ASP A 796 41.69 34.88 -36.65
N VAL A 797 41.45 34.61 -35.36
CA VAL A 797 40.18 34.07 -34.84
C VAL A 797 39.49 35.07 -33.90
N PRO A 798 38.16 34.96 -33.69
CA PRO A 798 37.44 35.94 -32.88
C PRO A 798 38.00 36.04 -31.46
N LYS A 799 37.94 37.24 -30.90
CA LYS A 799 38.46 37.53 -29.56
C LYS A 799 37.54 36.97 -28.47
N ILE A 800 38.13 36.41 -27.42
CA ILE A 800 37.44 35.96 -26.22
C ILE A 800 37.57 37.07 -25.17
N ASN A 801 36.45 37.62 -24.71
CA ASN A 801 36.39 38.73 -23.74
C ASN A 801 37.32 39.90 -24.10
N GLY A 802 37.33 40.29 -25.38
CA GLY A 802 38.16 41.39 -25.90
C GLY A 802 39.66 41.07 -26.06
N LYS A 803 40.12 39.87 -25.67
CA LYS A 803 41.51 39.42 -25.77
C LYS A 803 41.68 38.40 -26.91
N ILE A 804 42.92 38.29 -27.40
CA ILE A 804 43.30 37.26 -28.40
C ILE A 804 43.03 35.87 -27.82
N ALA A 805 42.49 34.96 -28.63
CA ALA A 805 42.28 33.58 -28.23
C ALA A 805 43.63 32.84 -28.17
N ILE A 806 43.89 32.18 -27.05
CA ILE A 806 45.10 31.38 -26.81
C ILE A 806 44.76 29.88 -26.87
N CYS A 807 45.78 29.03 -26.78
CA CYS A 807 45.58 27.61 -26.49
C CYS A 807 45.55 27.39 -24.97
N ASN A 808 44.91 26.30 -24.51
CA ASN A 808 44.78 26.07 -23.07
C ASN A 808 46.16 25.76 -22.47
N PRO A 809 46.73 26.62 -21.61
CA PRO A 809 48.05 26.41 -21.00
C PRO A 809 48.10 25.17 -20.10
N ASP A 810 46.93 24.70 -19.65
CA ASP A 810 46.80 23.54 -18.79
C ASP A 810 46.66 22.24 -19.62
N ASP A 811 46.38 22.29 -20.93
CA ASP A 811 46.19 21.08 -21.74
C ASP A 811 47.53 20.53 -22.26
N ASP A 812 47.98 19.40 -21.68
CA ASP A 812 49.23 18.73 -22.05
C ASP A 812 49.32 18.35 -23.54
N SER A 813 48.18 18.20 -24.22
CA SER A 813 48.08 17.90 -25.66
C SER A 813 47.84 19.13 -26.55
N LYS A 814 47.40 20.26 -25.99
CA LYS A 814 46.91 21.45 -26.76
C LYS A 814 47.29 22.78 -26.11
N HIS A 815 48.53 22.93 -25.64
CA HIS A 815 49.03 24.18 -25.02
C HIS A 815 49.82 25.10 -25.95
N CYS A 816 50.16 24.65 -27.16
CA CYS A 816 50.92 25.45 -28.12
C CYS A 816 50.07 25.87 -29.32
N CYS A 817 50.20 27.13 -29.75
CA CYS A 817 49.60 27.67 -30.95
C CYS A 817 50.58 27.67 -32.12
N SER A 818 50.22 26.95 -33.18
CA SER A 818 50.92 27.00 -34.47
C SER A 818 50.73 28.35 -35.17
N ASN A 819 51.66 28.69 -36.07
CA ASN A 819 51.54 29.88 -36.95
C ASN A 819 50.25 29.85 -37.83
N GLY A 820 49.70 28.65 -38.10
CA GLY A 820 48.39 28.49 -38.76
C GLY A 820 47.17 28.82 -37.90
N GLY A 821 47.34 29.19 -36.62
CA GLY A 821 46.26 29.50 -35.70
C GLY A 821 45.49 28.26 -35.20
N TYR A 822 46.20 27.13 -35.03
CA TYR A 822 45.68 25.89 -34.46
C TYR A 822 46.45 25.46 -33.21
N CYS A 823 45.73 24.92 -32.23
CA CYS A 823 46.28 24.40 -30.97
C CYS A 823 46.70 22.95 -31.06
N GLY A 824 47.84 22.62 -30.46
CA GLY A 824 48.37 21.26 -30.38
C GLY A 824 49.61 21.18 -29.48
N THR A 825 50.40 20.14 -29.72
CA THR A 825 51.68 19.85 -29.07
C THR A 825 52.60 19.20 -30.10
N GLY A 826 53.92 19.36 -30.00
CA GLY A 826 54.88 18.91 -31.02
C GLY A 826 55.71 20.06 -31.60
N LYS A 827 56.63 19.75 -32.52
CA LYS A 827 57.56 20.77 -33.08
C LYS A 827 56.82 21.79 -33.95
N GLU A 828 55.84 21.31 -34.70
CA GLU A 828 54.96 22.04 -35.61
C GLU A 828 53.97 22.97 -34.89
N PHE A 829 53.72 22.76 -33.59
CA PHE A 829 52.89 23.63 -32.74
C PHE A 829 53.71 24.48 -31.75
N CYS A 830 54.81 23.96 -31.21
CA CYS A 830 55.57 24.57 -30.11
C CYS A 830 56.94 25.12 -30.52
N SER A 831 57.41 24.87 -31.74
CA SER A 831 58.80 25.16 -32.16
C SER A 831 58.93 25.67 -33.61
N CYS A 832 57.82 26.00 -34.26
CA CYS A 832 57.84 26.69 -35.54
C CYS A 832 58.15 28.20 -35.37
N ASP A 833 58.57 28.86 -36.45
CA ASP A 833 58.64 30.32 -36.44
C ASP A 833 57.23 30.94 -36.31
N GLY A 834 57.08 31.86 -35.36
CA GLY A 834 55.78 32.42 -34.94
C GLY A 834 54.92 31.53 -34.03
N CYS A 835 55.35 30.32 -33.66
CA CYS A 835 54.63 29.47 -32.70
C CYS A 835 54.67 30.06 -31.27
N VAL A 836 53.62 29.81 -30.47
CA VAL A 836 53.53 30.26 -29.06
C VAL A 836 53.15 29.11 -28.13
N ASP A 837 54.04 28.75 -27.21
CA ASP A 837 53.78 27.83 -26.10
C ASP A 837 53.23 28.61 -24.90
N TYR A 838 51.96 28.36 -24.51
CA TYR A 838 51.33 29.07 -23.39
C TYR A 838 51.57 28.44 -22.02
N LYS A 839 52.13 27.23 -21.97
CA LYS A 839 52.47 26.50 -20.74
C LYS A 839 53.78 27.02 -20.15
N LYS A 840 54.73 27.38 -21.01
CA LYS A 840 55.88 28.23 -20.62
C LYS A 840 55.35 29.64 -20.32
N LYS A 841 55.46 30.08 -19.06
CA LYS A 841 55.03 31.43 -18.63
C LYS A 841 55.74 32.51 -19.44
N ASN A 842 54.95 33.35 -20.12
CA ASN A 842 55.24 34.75 -20.38
C ASN A 842 54.31 35.59 -19.50
#